data_AF-A0A7E4ZQZ2-F1
#
_entry.id   AF-A0A7E4ZQZ2-F1
#
_cell.length_a   1.000
_cell.length_b   1.000
_cell.length_c   1.000
_cell.angle_alpha   90.00
_cell.angle_beta   90.00
_cell.angle_gamma   90.00
#
_symmetry.space_group_name_H-M   'P 1'
#
loop_
_entity.id
_entity.type
_entity.pdbx_description
1 polymer ?
#
loop_
_entity_poly.entity_id
_entity_poly.type
_entity_poly.pdbx_seq_one_letter_code
_entity_poly.pdbx_strand_id
1 'polypeptide(L)'
;MSLKAPKKGATRDTAKDIILGLQPSGKGPRKPKEGIAQTPPRKSTAQTIVVPKQDTALINSLQNQLQQLKKQHNDLAYSEQASRKRLEAAQEALNKKLLTSASGDVHSSRALDDIRRQLIQLESKQGMIHQDVGAIKGTVDRHTNDIAGLSSEVKNRPTVDPSKLTSTQQQVDMRLRDLHNQLAQMKQQIDAEVQDRTRGNVQNNDAINRLNEYIRQQEQQKNNMMAQLSSKGDTEKIQEETRRLNEKMTLLSNDLSKSMMEREARLREELINKHGASTIAMKQDYESQLEKERESKRRLEERMIQMEALLVELQSTQQNDKNKNKEKFVKVNEALAALEHHLELGNKKMDKILNAEIQSRKLHEKGLLSKVNDLDDRLQNYLAGLTKSVEDAKAGKENIKVPTLDTDALRREMESISADKNKMSMEGLLKLEEKISRIQQGLNRDRRQMTDALSDMNGKDQITKLKIQLSKLDDVIDDVEKTQDRVRDKVERQIPQDLNELSAKVDNLKQQLSQKMDQEEEERYLAIKELQDAYNKLTAKPVKNDMVEMNGANPTLQRDIDECKVAIKKLAESITTVKNVLDKKINDEVRKREQDVENLEKKLRNPYGNRAPQNRYPPQVPPAQQTQPSVPSEST
;
A
#
# COMPACT_ATOMS: atom_id res chain seq x y z
N MET A 1 64.69 42.38 -11.68
CA MET A 1 64.70 43.68 -10.98
C MET A 1 63.44 43.82 -10.16
N SER A 2 63.61 44.17 -8.88
CA SER A 2 62.58 44.37 -7.85
C SER A 2 61.43 45.28 -8.29
N LEU A 3 60.17 44.86 -8.06
CA LEU A 3 59.03 45.78 -8.10
C LEU A 3 58.26 45.78 -6.78
N LYS A 4 58.28 46.99 -6.20
CA LYS A 4 57.72 47.47 -4.96
C LYS A 4 56.20 47.34 -4.90
N ALA A 5 55.70 47.09 -3.69
CA ALA A 5 54.32 47.34 -3.32
C ALA A 5 53.95 48.84 -3.45
N PRO A 6 52.70 49.18 -3.85
CA PRO A 6 52.15 50.51 -3.66
C PRO A 6 51.25 50.59 -2.41
N LYS A 7 51.05 51.84 -2.01
CA LYS A 7 50.70 52.33 -0.67
C LYS A 7 49.20 52.25 -0.36
N LYS A 8 48.92 52.11 0.94
CA LYS A 8 47.62 52.36 1.61
C LYS A 8 47.22 53.83 1.42
N GLY A 9 45.94 54.08 1.06
CA GLY A 9 45.31 55.38 1.28
C GLY A 9 44.50 56.01 0.15
N ALA A 10 43.84 55.24 -0.73
CA ALA A 10 42.85 55.80 -1.65
C ALA A 10 41.43 55.49 -1.15
N THR A 11 40.64 56.54 -0.89
CA THR A 11 39.20 56.47 -0.64
C THR A 11 38.51 55.87 -1.87
N ARG A 12 37.81 54.75 -1.68
CA ARG A 12 37.02 54.11 -2.76
C ARG A 12 35.85 55.01 -3.12
N ASP A 13 35.70 55.27 -4.42
CA ASP A 13 34.60 56.03 -4.98
C ASP A 13 33.35 55.16 -5.05
N THR A 14 32.40 55.42 -4.15
CA THR A 14 31.17 54.64 -3.97
C THR A 14 30.31 54.60 -5.22
N ALA A 15 30.41 55.58 -6.12
CA ALA A 15 29.70 55.56 -7.40
C ALA A 15 30.28 54.52 -8.36
N LYS A 16 31.60 54.32 -8.32
CA LYS A 16 32.31 53.34 -9.16
C LYS A 16 32.07 51.90 -8.71
N ASP A 17 31.93 51.68 -7.40
CA ASP A 17 31.62 50.36 -6.83
C ASP A 17 30.16 49.92 -7.13
N ILE A 18 29.21 50.86 -7.30
CA ILE A 18 27.81 50.55 -7.69
C ILE A 18 27.71 50.13 -9.16
N ILE A 19 28.46 50.78 -10.06
CA ILE A 19 28.46 50.43 -11.50
C ILE A 19 29.09 49.05 -11.75
N LEU A 20 30.01 48.62 -10.89
CA LEU A 20 30.72 47.34 -10.98
C LEU A 20 30.08 46.20 -10.16
N GLY A 21 28.94 46.43 -9.50
CA GLY A 21 28.20 45.39 -8.78
C GLY A 21 28.86 44.87 -7.50
N LEU A 22 29.75 45.65 -6.87
CA LEU A 22 30.42 45.27 -5.62
C LEU A 22 29.60 45.77 -4.40
N GLN A 23 29.51 44.95 -3.34
CA GLN A 23 28.73 45.29 -2.14
C GLN A 23 29.28 46.55 -1.44
N PRO A 24 28.41 47.47 -0.99
CA PRO A 24 28.82 48.68 -0.29
C PRO A 24 29.43 48.34 1.08
N SER A 25 30.67 48.75 1.29
CA SER A 25 31.38 48.62 2.56
C SER A 25 30.98 49.75 3.52
N GLY A 26 29.95 49.53 4.33
CA GLY A 26 29.56 50.43 5.42
C GLY A 26 29.06 49.66 6.64
N LYS A 27 29.74 49.83 7.79
CA LYS A 27 29.26 49.31 9.08
C LYS A 27 28.01 50.07 9.50
N GLY A 28 26.91 49.33 9.74
CA GLY A 28 25.64 49.89 10.17
C GLY A 28 25.66 50.51 11.59
N PRO A 29 24.56 51.18 12.00
CA PRO A 29 24.53 52.08 13.14
C PRO A 29 24.62 51.34 14.48
N ARG A 30 25.39 51.88 15.43
CA ARG A 30 25.43 51.41 16.82
C ARG A 30 24.12 51.76 17.54
N LYS A 31 23.53 50.78 18.22
CA LYS A 31 22.38 50.96 19.14
C LYS A 31 22.79 51.78 20.39
N PRO A 32 21.86 52.54 20.98
CA PRO A 32 22.12 53.34 22.17
C PRO A 32 22.21 52.46 23.44
N LYS A 33 23.04 52.92 24.38
CA LYS A 33 23.22 52.35 25.72
C LYS A 33 22.12 52.89 26.65
N GLU A 34 21.37 52.00 27.28
CA GLU A 34 20.68 52.25 28.53
C GLU A 34 21.04 51.14 29.52
N GLY A 35 21.25 51.52 30.78
CA GLY A 35 21.87 50.67 31.80
C GLY A 35 20.95 50.32 32.98
N ILE A 36 21.50 49.40 33.80
CA ILE A 36 21.24 49.14 35.23
C ILE A 36 19.83 48.58 35.53
N ALA A 37 19.65 47.38 36.08
CA ALA A 37 20.09 46.99 37.42
C ALA A 37 20.35 45.49 37.60
N GLN A 38 21.31 45.19 38.48
CA GLN A 38 21.58 43.88 39.06
C GLN A 38 20.57 43.56 40.17
N THR A 39 20.09 42.31 40.22
CA THR A 39 19.96 41.54 41.48
C THR A 39 20.21 40.05 41.19
N PRO A 40 20.78 39.27 42.14
CA PRO A 40 21.42 37.98 41.86
C PRO A 40 20.51 36.78 42.20
N PRO A 41 20.85 35.58 41.69
CA PRO A 41 20.78 34.44 42.59
C PRO A 41 22.01 33.51 42.53
N ARG A 42 22.53 33.27 43.74
CA ARG A 42 22.71 31.96 44.37
C ARG A 42 23.35 30.83 43.56
N LYS A 43 24.52 30.41 44.06
CA LYS A 43 25.11 29.09 43.88
C LYS A 43 24.10 27.98 44.26
N SER A 44 23.88 27.02 43.38
CA SER A 44 23.59 25.64 43.75
C SER A 44 24.10 24.67 42.69
N THR A 45 24.67 23.61 43.22
CA THR A 45 25.36 22.46 42.62
C THR A 45 24.60 21.70 41.55
N ALA A 46 25.31 21.43 40.45
CA ALA A 46 25.34 20.21 39.64
C ALA A 46 24.10 19.29 39.62
N GLN A 47 23.44 19.26 38.46
CA GLN A 47 23.09 18.00 37.78
C GLN A 47 23.27 18.18 36.27
N THR A 48 24.09 17.31 35.69
CA THR A 48 24.39 17.23 34.26
C THR A 48 23.17 16.68 33.53
N ILE A 49 22.46 17.54 32.79
CA ILE A 49 21.54 17.12 31.72
C ILE A 49 22.17 17.59 30.41
N VAL A 50 22.53 16.62 29.56
CA VAL A 50 23.04 16.86 28.21
C VAL A 50 21.91 17.41 27.36
N VAL A 51 21.89 18.73 27.17
CA VAL A 51 21.06 19.41 26.16
C VAL A 51 21.80 19.30 24.83
N PRO A 52 21.20 18.73 23.76
CA PRO A 52 21.84 18.67 22.46
C PRO A 52 22.06 20.09 21.96
N LYS A 53 23.30 20.41 21.57
CA LYS A 53 23.64 21.69 20.94
C LYS A 53 22.74 21.88 19.72
N GLN A 54 21.83 22.85 19.78
CA GLN A 54 21.08 23.32 18.63
C GLN A 54 22.09 23.80 17.58
N ASP A 55 22.06 23.18 16.39
CA ASP A 55 22.89 23.55 15.26
C ASP A 55 22.53 24.97 14.80
N THR A 56 23.25 25.95 15.33
CA THR A 56 23.15 27.37 14.96
C THR A 56 23.28 27.60 13.45
N ALA A 57 23.99 26.72 12.74
CA ALA A 57 24.09 26.76 11.28
C ALA A 57 22.76 26.44 10.58
N LEU A 58 22.00 25.46 11.09
CA LEU A 58 20.69 25.07 10.55
C LEU A 58 19.65 26.17 10.81
N ILE A 59 19.68 26.78 12.00
CA ILE A 59 18.81 27.91 12.36
C ILE A 59 19.09 29.10 11.45
N ASN A 60 20.36 29.43 11.19
CA ASN A 60 20.75 30.51 10.29
C ASN A 60 20.33 30.20 8.83
N SER A 61 20.45 28.94 8.38
CA SER A 61 20.00 28.53 7.05
C SER A 61 18.47 28.68 6.88
N LEU A 62 17.70 28.24 7.89
CA LEU A 62 16.25 28.40 7.89
C LEU A 62 15.82 29.86 7.97
N GLN A 63 16.52 30.69 8.75
CA GLN A 63 16.27 32.13 8.80
C GLN A 63 16.55 32.81 7.44
N ASN A 64 17.62 32.40 6.74
CA ASN A 64 17.93 32.91 5.41
C ASN A 64 16.89 32.48 4.37
N GLN A 65 16.45 31.22 4.38
CA GLN A 65 15.37 30.75 3.51
C GLN A 65 14.05 31.49 3.77
N LEU A 66 13.72 31.75 5.04
CA LEU A 66 12.50 32.46 5.42
C LEU A 66 12.57 33.94 4.99
N GLN A 67 13.73 34.58 5.07
CA GLN A 67 13.94 35.92 4.50
C GLN A 67 13.81 35.93 2.97
N GLN A 68 14.35 34.92 2.29
CA GLN A 68 14.27 34.82 0.84
C GLN A 68 12.82 34.61 0.37
N LEU A 69 12.05 33.75 1.05
CA LEU A 69 10.63 33.56 0.80
C LEU A 69 9.81 34.82 1.05
N LYS A 70 10.10 35.56 2.14
CA LYS A 70 9.45 36.85 2.40
C LYS A 70 9.73 37.88 1.30
N LYS A 71 10.96 37.91 0.77
CA LYS A 71 11.31 38.79 -0.35
C LYS A 71 10.55 38.40 -1.61
N GLN A 72 10.52 37.12 -1.96
CA GLN A 72 9.76 36.63 -3.11
C GLN A 72 8.26 36.91 -3.00
N HIS A 73 7.67 36.74 -1.81
CA HIS A 73 6.26 37.06 -1.57
C HIS A 73 5.98 38.55 -1.76
N ASN A 74 6.86 39.44 -1.28
CA ASN A 74 6.71 40.88 -1.47
C ASN A 74 6.88 41.29 -2.94
N ASP A 75 7.83 40.69 -3.66
CA ASP A 75 8.02 40.95 -5.10
C ASP A 75 6.79 40.48 -5.91
N LEU A 76 6.21 39.33 -5.55
CA LEU A 76 5.00 38.81 -6.18
C LEU A 76 3.79 39.72 -5.90
N ALA A 77 3.62 40.15 -4.65
CA ALA A 77 2.54 41.06 -4.26
C ALA A 77 2.66 42.42 -4.97
N TYR A 78 3.88 42.93 -5.15
CA TYR A 78 4.12 44.16 -5.91
C TYR A 78 3.81 43.98 -7.41
N SER A 79 4.19 42.83 -7.99
CA SER A 79 3.86 42.48 -9.38
C SER A 79 2.35 42.31 -9.59
N GLU A 80 1.64 41.71 -8.64
CA GLU A 80 0.18 41.60 -8.67
C GLU A 80 -0.47 42.99 -8.62
N GLN A 81 -0.04 43.85 -7.70
CA GLN A 81 -0.58 45.20 -7.56
C GLN A 81 -0.30 46.05 -8.81
N ALA A 82 0.88 45.92 -9.42
CA ALA A 82 1.21 46.59 -10.68
C ALA A 82 0.33 46.09 -11.84
N SER A 83 0.05 44.77 -11.88
CA SER A 83 -0.83 44.17 -12.88
C SER A 83 -2.29 44.61 -12.70
N ARG A 84 -2.79 44.68 -11.45
CA ARG A 84 -4.12 45.21 -11.13
C ARG A 84 -4.27 46.66 -11.57
N LYS A 85 -3.28 47.53 -11.28
CA LYS A 85 -3.30 48.93 -11.73
C LYS A 85 -3.34 49.06 -13.26
N ARG A 86 -2.61 48.20 -13.98
CA ARG A 86 -2.64 48.18 -15.45
C ARG A 86 -4.00 47.73 -15.98
N LEU A 87 -4.62 46.75 -15.33
CA LEU A 87 -5.96 46.26 -15.70
C LEU A 87 -7.04 47.32 -15.43
N GLU A 88 -6.96 47.99 -14.27
CA GLU A 88 -7.87 49.07 -13.89
C GLU A 88 -7.76 50.25 -14.86
N ALA A 89 -6.53 50.67 -15.21
CA ALA A 89 -6.30 51.71 -16.22
C ALA A 89 -6.82 51.30 -17.62
N ALA A 90 -6.71 50.01 -17.98
CA ALA A 90 -7.26 49.50 -19.24
C ALA A 90 -8.80 49.49 -19.24
N GLN A 91 -9.42 49.13 -18.11
CA GLN A 91 -10.89 49.20 -17.95
C GLN A 91 -11.40 50.63 -17.99
N GLU A 92 -10.72 51.56 -17.33
CA GLU A 92 -11.09 52.97 -17.32
C GLU A 92 -10.97 53.60 -18.72
N ALA A 93 -9.92 53.24 -19.47
CA ALA A 93 -9.75 53.65 -20.87
C ALA A 93 -10.84 53.07 -21.78
N LEU A 94 -11.26 51.82 -21.54
CA LEU A 94 -12.35 51.18 -22.28
C LEU A 94 -13.70 51.86 -21.98
N ASN A 95 -14.00 52.13 -20.70
CA ASN A 95 -15.22 52.83 -20.28
C ASN A 95 -15.27 54.25 -20.84
N LYS A 96 -14.14 54.95 -20.89
CA LYS A 96 -14.04 56.29 -21.49
C LYS A 96 -14.26 56.27 -23.01
N LYS A 97 -13.79 55.22 -23.70
CA LYS A 97 -14.09 54.99 -25.13
C LYS A 97 -15.55 54.65 -25.37
N LEU A 98 -16.18 53.87 -24.49
CA LEU A 98 -17.59 53.53 -24.58
C LEU A 98 -18.49 54.76 -24.37
N LEU A 99 -18.16 55.62 -23.39
CA LEU A 99 -18.88 56.87 -23.16
C LEU A 99 -18.73 57.87 -24.31
N THR A 100 -17.55 57.95 -24.94
CA THR A 100 -17.32 58.84 -26.09
C THR A 100 -17.91 58.31 -27.39
N SER A 101 -18.18 57.00 -27.49
CA SER A 101 -18.86 56.37 -28.63
C SER A 101 -20.38 56.51 -28.58
N ALA A 102 -20.95 56.94 -27.44
CA ALA A 102 -22.40 57.10 -27.26
C ALA A 102 -22.96 58.42 -27.81
N SER A 103 -22.11 59.33 -28.31
CA SER A 103 -22.50 60.71 -28.68
C SER A 103 -22.28 61.10 -30.15
N GLY A 104 -22.23 60.16 -31.10
CA GLY A 104 -22.07 60.51 -32.52
C GLY A 104 -22.48 59.41 -33.51
N ASP A 105 -23.41 59.77 -34.38
CA ASP A 105 -24.15 58.92 -35.33
C ASP A 105 -23.29 58.31 -36.47
N VAL A 106 -23.78 57.20 -37.02
CA VAL A 106 -23.34 56.47 -38.24
C VAL A 106 -21.97 55.76 -38.23
N HIS A 107 -21.01 56.12 -37.36
CA HIS A 107 -19.78 55.29 -37.17
C HIS A 107 -19.96 54.11 -36.20
N SER A 108 -21.14 54.03 -35.57
CA SER A 108 -21.46 53.09 -34.49
C SER A 108 -21.50 51.62 -34.93
N SER A 109 -21.84 51.32 -36.18
CA SER A 109 -21.88 49.92 -36.67
C SER A 109 -20.48 49.31 -36.82
N ARG A 110 -19.52 50.05 -37.40
CA ARG A 110 -18.12 49.61 -37.51
C ARG A 110 -17.43 49.55 -36.14
N ALA A 111 -17.72 50.52 -35.27
CA ALA A 111 -17.20 50.51 -33.90
C ALA A 111 -17.76 49.32 -33.10
N LEU A 112 -19.04 48.97 -33.26
CA LEU A 112 -19.64 47.78 -32.63
C LEU A 112 -19.05 46.48 -33.19
N ASP A 113 -18.75 46.41 -34.49
CA ASP A 113 -18.08 45.24 -35.08
C ASP A 113 -16.62 45.11 -34.64
N ASP A 114 -15.89 46.23 -34.48
CA ASP A 114 -14.54 46.22 -33.92
C ASP A 114 -14.55 45.85 -32.44
N ILE A 115 -15.53 46.34 -31.66
CA ILE A 115 -15.74 45.92 -30.27
C ILE A 115 -16.06 44.43 -30.21
N ARG A 116 -16.91 43.90 -31.09
CA ARG A 116 -17.21 42.45 -31.16
C ARG A 116 -15.97 41.62 -31.49
N ARG A 117 -15.14 42.05 -32.45
CA ARG A 117 -13.86 41.38 -32.76
C ARG A 117 -12.90 41.41 -31.58
N GLN A 118 -12.82 42.55 -30.88
CA GLN A 118 -12.00 42.67 -29.68
C GLN A 118 -12.54 41.81 -28.52
N LEU A 119 -13.85 41.66 -28.41
CA LEU A 119 -14.50 40.83 -27.39
C LEU A 119 -14.24 39.34 -27.64
N ILE A 120 -14.31 38.88 -28.90
CA ILE A 120 -13.93 37.51 -29.29
C ILE A 120 -12.43 37.25 -29.01
N GLN A 121 -11.55 38.22 -29.26
CA GLN A 121 -10.13 38.10 -28.91
C GLN A 121 -9.90 38.07 -27.40
N LEU A 122 -10.68 38.83 -26.62
CA LEU A 122 -10.62 38.80 -25.16
C LEU A 122 -11.15 37.48 -24.60
N GLU A 123 -12.22 36.92 -25.16
CA GLU A 123 -12.75 35.61 -24.79
C GLU A 123 -11.74 34.49 -25.10
N SER A 124 -11.07 34.55 -26.25
CA SER A 124 -9.98 33.62 -26.58
C SER A 124 -8.81 33.74 -25.59
N LYS A 125 -8.41 34.96 -25.22
CA LYS A 125 -7.40 35.21 -24.19
C LYS A 125 -7.84 34.75 -22.81
N GLN A 126 -9.11 34.92 -22.45
CA GLN A 126 -9.69 34.44 -21.21
C GLN A 126 -9.70 32.91 -21.15
N GLY A 127 -9.99 32.25 -22.27
CA GLY A 127 -9.88 30.79 -22.41
C GLY A 127 -8.46 30.27 -22.17
N MET A 128 -7.46 30.93 -22.77
CA MET A 128 -6.05 30.60 -22.53
C MET A 128 -5.64 30.83 -21.06
N ILE A 129 -6.04 31.96 -20.47
CA ILE A 129 -5.78 32.23 -19.04
C ILE A 129 -6.46 31.19 -18.15
N HIS A 130 -7.68 30.73 -18.48
CA HIS A 130 -8.34 29.67 -17.72
C HIS A 130 -7.60 28.34 -17.83
N GLN A 131 -7.05 28.03 -19.00
CA GLN A 131 -6.23 26.85 -19.22
C GLN A 131 -4.92 26.93 -18.44
N ASP A 132 -4.26 28.09 -18.46
CA ASP A 132 -3.02 28.35 -17.71
C ASP A 132 -3.26 28.29 -16.19
N VAL A 133 -4.35 28.90 -15.69
CA VAL A 133 -4.75 28.82 -14.28
C VAL A 133 -5.07 27.37 -13.88
N GLY A 134 -5.71 26.59 -14.76
CA GLY A 134 -5.93 25.17 -14.55
C GLY A 134 -4.63 24.36 -14.46
N ALA A 135 -3.67 24.63 -15.35
CA ALA A 135 -2.35 24.00 -15.34
C ALA A 135 -1.52 24.39 -14.10
N ILE A 136 -1.56 25.67 -13.72
CA ILE A 136 -0.91 26.18 -12.50
C ILE A 136 -1.54 25.52 -11.27
N LYS A 137 -2.87 25.47 -11.18
CA LYS A 137 -3.57 24.81 -10.07
C LYS A 137 -3.19 23.32 -9.97
N GLY A 138 -3.16 22.61 -11.10
CA GLY A 138 -2.73 21.20 -11.12
C GLY A 138 -1.25 21.00 -10.75
N THR A 139 -0.40 21.99 -10.99
CA THR A 139 1.01 21.99 -10.57
C THR A 139 1.14 22.32 -9.08
N VAL A 140 0.37 23.27 -8.57
CA VAL A 140 0.30 23.62 -7.15
C VAL A 140 -0.25 22.47 -6.31
N ASP A 141 -1.29 21.78 -6.77
CA ASP A 141 -1.84 20.61 -6.09
C ASP A 141 -0.82 19.47 -6.03
N ARG A 142 -0.07 19.23 -7.13
CA ARG A 142 1.06 18.28 -7.14
C ARG A 142 2.15 18.67 -6.14
N HIS A 143 2.64 19.91 -6.19
CA HIS A 143 3.65 20.38 -5.25
C HIS A 143 3.17 20.37 -3.80
N THR A 144 1.89 20.64 -3.54
CA THR A 144 1.30 20.58 -2.19
C THR A 144 1.26 19.15 -1.67
N ASN A 145 0.91 18.19 -2.53
CA ASN A 145 0.94 16.76 -2.20
C ASN A 145 2.37 16.24 -2.02
N ASP A 146 3.32 16.69 -2.84
CA ASP A 146 4.74 16.35 -2.72
C ASP A 146 5.34 16.91 -1.42
N ILE A 147 4.97 18.14 -1.03
CA ILE A 147 5.38 18.75 0.24
C ILE A 147 4.75 18.02 1.43
N ALA A 148 3.49 17.61 1.34
CA ALA A 148 2.83 16.79 2.36
C ALA A 148 3.52 15.42 2.50
N GLY A 149 3.90 14.80 1.38
CA GLY A 149 4.70 13.57 1.31
C GLY A 149 6.07 13.73 1.97
N LEU A 150 6.83 14.77 1.59
CA LEU A 150 8.13 15.09 2.18
C LEU A 150 8.04 15.42 3.67
N SER A 151 7.00 16.12 4.11
CA SER A 151 6.75 16.42 5.53
C SER A 151 6.50 15.14 6.36
N SER A 152 5.85 14.13 5.77
CA SER A 152 5.67 12.82 6.40
C SER A 152 6.95 11.96 6.38
N GLU A 153 7.77 12.06 5.33
CA GLU A 153 9.07 11.37 5.22
C GLU A 153 10.12 11.93 6.21
N VAL A 154 10.12 13.25 6.43
CA VAL A 154 11.04 13.91 7.36
C VAL A 154 10.71 13.58 8.82
N LYS A 155 9.44 13.34 9.15
CA LYS A 155 9.02 12.93 10.52
C LYS A 155 9.34 11.47 10.84
N ASN A 156 9.52 10.61 9.83
CA ASN A 156 9.66 9.16 10.02
C ASN A 156 11.04 8.61 9.64
N ARG A 157 12.08 9.44 9.48
CA ARG A 157 13.39 8.95 9.06
C ARG A 157 14.14 8.23 10.19
N PRO A 158 14.56 6.96 10.01
CA PRO A 158 15.66 6.39 10.75
C PRO A 158 16.98 7.01 10.25
N THR A 159 17.98 7.05 11.12
CA THR A 159 19.35 7.52 10.88
C THR A 159 19.92 7.02 9.55
N VAL A 160 20.42 7.95 8.73
CA VAL A 160 20.77 7.76 7.31
C VAL A 160 22.13 7.08 7.17
N ASP A 161 22.16 6.01 6.37
CA ASP A 161 23.37 5.31 5.92
C ASP A 161 24.23 6.21 4.97
N PRO A 162 25.49 6.54 5.33
CA PRO A 162 26.38 7.45 4.58
C PRO A 162 26.66 7.04 3.12
N SER A 163 26.47 5.77 2.79
CA SER A 163 26.77 5.20 1.48
C SER A 163 25.85 5.72 0.36
N LYS A 164 24.56 5.94 0.67
CA LYS A 164 23.57 6.45 -0.31
C LYS A 164 23.67 7.95 -0.56
N LEU A 165 24.17 8.71 0.43
CA LEU A 165 24.44 10.15 0.28
C LEU A 165 25.63 10.38 -0.67
N THR A 166 26.61 9.49 -0.63
CA THR A 166 27.82 9.59 -1.46
C THR A 166 27.51 9.39 -2.95
N SER A 167 26.62 8.47 -3.32
CA SER A 167 26.27 8.24 -4.74
C SER A 167 25.43 9.36 -5.34
N THR A 168 24.54 9.96 -4.54
CA THR A 168 23.74 11.12 -4.97
C THR A 168 24.60 12.37 -5.09
N GLN A 169 25.57 12.57 -4.19
CA GLN A 169 26.55 13.65 -4.30
C GLN A 169 27.40 13.50 -5.57
N GLN A 170 27.86 12.28 -5.90
CA GLN A 170 28.61 12.02 -7.13
C GLN A 170 27.82 12.31 -8.40
N GLN A 171 26.51 12.00 -8.43
CA GLN A 171 25.66 12.34 -9.58
C GLN A 171 25.48 13.86 -9.75
N VAL A 172 25.34 14.60 -8.64
CA VAL A 172 25.25 16.07 -8.67
C VAL A 172 26.57 16.67 -9.16
N ASP A 173 27.71 16.15 -8.70
CA ASP A 173 29.03 16.62 -9.14
C ASP A 173 29.30 16.36 -10.62
N MET A 174 28.83 15.24 -11.18
CA MET A 174 28.90 14.99 -12.62
C MET A 174 28.04 15.99 -13.41
N ARG A 175 26.80 16.24 -12.99
CA ARG A 175 25.93 17.23 -13.64
C ARG A 175 26.48 18.66 -13.54
N LEU A 176 27.13 19.00 -12.43
CA LEU A 176 27.78 20.30 -12.28
C LEU A 176 29.00 20.43 -13.20
N ARG A 177 29.78 19.37 -13.42
CA ARG A 177 30.85 19.37 -14.42
C ARG A 177 30.32 19.52 -15.84
N ASP A 178 29.24 18.83 -16.19
CA ASP A 178 28.64 18.93 -17.52
C ASP A 178 28.11 20.35 -17.79
N LEU A 179 27.42 20.97 -16.82
CA LEU A 179 26.99 22.36 -16.91
C LEU A 179 28.18 23.33 -17.00
N HIS A 180 29.26 23.07 -16.26
CA HIS A 180 30.47 23.88 -16.34
C HIS A 180 31.13 23.78 -17.73
N ASN A 181 31.16 22.60 -18.32
CA ASN A 181 31.67 22.37 -19.68
C ASN A 181 30.81 23.06 -20.74
N GLN A 182 29.48 23.02 -20.61
CA GLN A 182 28.56 23.74 -21.49
C GLN A 182 28.73 25.26 -21.39
N LEU A 183 28.89 25.80 -20.18
CA LEU A 183 29.18 27.22 -19.96
C LEU A 183 30.53 27.63 -20.57
N ALA A 184 31.56 26.78 -20.45
CA ALA A 184 32.86 27.04 -21.06
C ALA A 184 32.78 27.07 -22.60
N GLN A 185 32.03 26.15 -23.21
CA GLN A 185 31.80 26.13 -24.66
C GLN A 185 31.04 27.37 -25.15
N MET A 186 29.96 27.77 -24.46
CA MET A 186 29.22 29.00 -24.80
C MET A 186 30.11 30.24 -24.69
N LYS A 187 30.96 30.31 -23.65
CA LYS A 187 31.90 31.42 -23.50
C LYS A 187 32.89 31.47 -24.68
N GLN A 188 33.42 30.33 -25.10
CA GLN A 188 34.32 30.26 -26.25
C GLN A 188 33.65 30.68 -27.56
N GLN A 189 32.37 30.34 -27.76
CA GLN A 189 31.59 30.78 -28.91
C GLN A 189 31.35 32.30 -28.90
N ILE A 190 31.03 32.88 -27.75
CA ILE A 190 30.86 34.33 -27.61
C ILE A 190 32.18 35.07 -27.89
N ASP A 191 33.29 34.59 -27.33
CA ASP A 191 34.61 35.21 -27.56
C ASP A 191 35.01 35.14 -29.04
N ALA A 192 34.70 34.04 -29.75
CA ALA A 192 34.91 33.92 -31.19
C ALA A 192 34.04 34.90 -31.99
N GLU A 193 32.76 35.03 -31.66
CA GLU A 193 31.86 35.96 -32.33
C GLU A 193 32.29 37.43 -32.15
N VAL A 194 32.74 37.79 -30.94
CA VAL A 194 33.29 39.13 -30.67
C VAL A 194 34.53 39.40 -31.51
N GLN A 195 35.41 38.40 -31.67
CA GLN A 195 36.61 38.53 -32.47
C GLN A 195 36.28 38.70 -33.97
N ASP A 196 35.32 37.95 -34.49
CA ASP A 196 34.86 38.07 -35.88
C ASP A 196 34.19 39.41 -36.17
N ARG A 197 33.34 39.91 -35.25
CA ARG A 197 32.78 41.27 -35.36
C ARG A 197 33.87 42.35 -35.39
N THR A 198 34.92 42.17 -34.59
CA THR A 198 36.05 43.11 -34.56
C THR A 198 36.81 43.10 -35.88
N ARG A 199 37.07 41.91 -36.46
CA ARG A 199 37.69 41.77 -37.79
C ARG A 199 36.84 42.38 -38.89
N GLY A 200 35.53 42.13 -38.89
CA GLY A 200 34.59 42.72 -39.85
C GLY A 200 34.57 44.25 -39.78
N ASN A 201 34.61 44.83 -38.58
CA ASN A 201 34.69 46.28 -38.41
C ASN A 201 35.99 46.89 -38.96
N VAL A 202 37.14 46.23 -38.77
CA VAL A 202 38.42 46.70 -39.32
C VAL A 202 38.39 46.69 -40.85
N GLN A 203 37.87 45.62 -41.46
CA GLN A 203 37.76 45.53 -42.92
C GLN A 203 36.83 46.61 -43.51
N ASN A 204 35.71 46.89 -42.84
CA ASN A 204 34.80 47.96 -43.25
C ASN A 204 35.46 49.34 -43.15
N ASN A 205 36.25 49.58 -42.10
CA ASN A 205 36.97 50.84 -41.93
C ASN A 205 38.05 51.04 -43.01
N ASP A 206 38.78 49.97 -43.37
CA ASP A 206 39.75 50.01 -44.46
C ASP A 206 39.10 50.29 -45.83
N ALA A 207 37.92 49.73 -46.09
CA ALA A 207 37.16 50.01 -47.31
C ALA A 207 36.73 51.49 -47.39
N ILE A 208 36.28 52.06 -46.28
CA ILE A 208 35.92 53.50 -46.19
C ILE A 208 37.14 54.38 -46.45
N ASN A 209 38.31 54.04 -45.87
CA ASN A 209 39.54 54.80 -46.08
C ASN A 209 40.00 54.79 -47.54
N ARG A 210 39.89 53.64 -48.24
CA ARG A 210 40.20 53.55 -49.67
C ARG A 210 39.27 54.39 -50.54
N LEU A 211 37.98 54.44 -50.20
CA LEU A 211 37.01 55.28 -50.92
C LEU A 211 37.31 56.78 -50.74
N ASN A 212 37.66 57.20 -49.52
CA ASN A 212 38.04 58.60 -49.25
C ASN A 212 39.31 59.01 -50.01
N GLU A 213 40.31 58.13 -50.11
CA GLU A 213 41.53 58.39 -50.88
C GLU A 213 41.25 58.48 -52.40
N TYR A 214 40.35 57.65 -52.92
CA TYR A 214 39.95 57.69 -54.33
C TYR A 214 39.25 59.01 -54.70
N ILE A 215 38.37 59.51 -53.82
CA ILE A 215 37.69 60.80 -54.00
C ILE A 215 38.71 61.94 -54.05
N ARG A 216 39.69 61.93 -53.13
CA ARG A 216 40.75 62.95 -53.07
C ARG A 216 41.63 62.97 -54.32
N GLN A 217 41.95 61.81 -54.88
CA GLN A 217 42.72 61.71 -56.13
C GLN A 217 41.95 62.25 -57.34
N GLN A 218 40.63 62.04 -57.40
CA GLN A 218 39.80 62.63 -58.46
C GLN A 218 39.74 64.16 -58.41
N GLU A 219 39.64 64.74 -57.21
CA GLU A 219 39.66 66.21 -57.06
C GLU A 219 41.00 66.81 -57.50
N GLN A 220 42.11 66.13 -57.19
CA GLN A 220 43.44 66.58 -57.60
C GLN A 220 43.63 66.48 -59.12
N GLN A 221 43.15 65.43 -59.77
CA GLN A 221 43.16 65.32 -61.24
C GLN A 221 42.30 66.40 -61.91
N LYS A 222 41.11 66.69 -61.36
CA LYS A 222 40.24 67.76 -61.86
C LYS A 222 40.90 69.14 -61.77
N ASN A 223 41.56 69.43 -60.65
CA ASN A 223 42.28 70.70 -60.46
C ASN A 223 43.49 70.82 -61.40
N ASN A 224 44.20 69.73 -61.68
CA ASN A 224 45.30 69.71 -62.64
C ASN A 224 44.83 69.94 -64.08
N MET A 225 43.68 69.37 -64.48
CA MET A 225 43.11 69.63 -65.81
C MET A 225 42.62 71.07 -65.97
N MET A 226 42.03 71.67 -64.93
CA MET A 226 41.65 73.09 -64.96
C MET A 226 42.86 74.02 -65.11
N ALA A 227 44.01 73.67 -64.54
CA ALA A 227 45.24 74.46 -64.67
C ALA A 227 45.85 74.37 -66.09
N GLN A 228 45.67 73.25 -66.80
CA GLN A 228 46.25 73.04 -68.14
C GLN A 228 45.46 73.74 -69.27
N LEU A 229 44.17 74.02 -69.06
CA LEU A 229 43.32 74.68 -70.06
C LEU A 229 43.51 76.22 -70.13
N SER A 230 44.33 76.80 -69.25
CA SER A 230 44.56 78.27 -69.17
C SER A 230 45.68 78.79 -70.08
N SER A 231 46.32 77.96 -70.91
CA SER A 231 47.53 78.34 -71.66
C SER A 231 47.48 77.87 -73.12
N LYS A 232 46.93 78.73 -73.99
CA LYS A 232 47.44 79.11 -75.34
C LYS A 232 46.27 79.47 -76.28
N GLY A 233 46.22 80.74 -76.66
CA GLY A 233 45.39 81.24 -77.75
C GLY A 233 46.20 81.28 -79.05
N ASP A 234 45.85 80.43 -80.00
CA ASP A 234 46.27 80.48 -81.42
C ASP A 234 45.05 80.06 -82.24
N THR A 235 44.27 81.01 -82.77
CA THR A 235 42.91 80.76 -83.28
C THR A 235 42.83 79.85 -84.53
N GLU A 236 43.90 79.69 -85.32
CA GLU A 236 43.95 78.74 -86.44
C GLU A 236 44.33 77.32 -86.00
N LYS A 237 45.27 77.17 -85.04
CA LYS A 237 45.49 75.88 -84.39
C LYS A 237 44.26 75.46 -83.60
N ILE A 238 43.57 76.40 -82.96
CA ILE A 238 42.32 76.13 -82.26
C ILE A 238 41.27 75.62 -83.24
N GLN A 239 41.18 76.08 -84.48
CA GLN A 239 40.20 75.53 -85.44
C GLN A 239 40.55 74.10 -85.90
N GLU A 240 41.81 73.84 -86.26
CA GLU A 240 42.28 72.48 -86.64
C GLU A 240 42.24 71.52 -85.44
N GLU A 241 42.62 71.99 -84.25
CA GLU A 241 42.56 71.27 -82.99
C GLU A 241 41.12 71.09 -82.52
N THR A 242 40.21 72.04 -82.77
CA THR A 242 38.75 71.88 -82.55
C THR A 242 38.18 70.85 -83.50
N ARG A 243 38.60 70.82 -84.77
CA ARG A 243 38.20 69.79 -85.72
C ARG A 243 38.73 68.41 -85.31
N ARG A 244 40.01 68.30 -84.97
CA ARG A 244 40.64 67.07 -84.50
C ARG A 244 40.08 66.62 -83.15
N LEU A 245 39.75 67.55 -82.26
CA LEU A 245 39.04 67.30 -81.01
C LEU A 245 37.63 66.81 -81.31
N ASN A 246 36.91 67.39 -82.27
CA ASN A 246 35.59 66.91 -82.67
C ASN A 246 35.63 65.50 -83.28
N GLU A 247 36.59 65.21 -84.15
CA GLU A 247 36.81 63.86 -84.69
C GLU A 247 37.17 62.87 -83.57
N LYS A 248 38.08 63.24 -82.66
CA LYS A 248 38.40 62.44 -81.46
C LYS A 248 37.20 62.28 -80.53
N MET A 249 36.39 63.31 -80.36
CA MET A 249 35.20 63.31 -79.50
C MET A 249 34.12 62.42 -80.11
N THR A 250 33.98 62.41 -81.43
CA THR A 250 33.07 61.51 -82.13
C THR A 250 33.55 60.06 -82.04
N LEU A 251 34.85 59.80 -82.22
CA LEU A 251 35.44 58.47 -82.00
C LEU A 251 35.28 58.00 -80.55
N LEU A 252 35.63 58.84 -79.58
CA LEU A 252 35.44 58.56 -78.15
C LEU A 252 33.97 58.36 -77.80
N SER A 253 33.06 59.14 -78.38
CA SER A 253 31.62 58.98 -78.17
C SER A 253 31.11 57.67 -78.75
N ASN A 254 31.61 57.26 -79.92
CA ASN A 254 31.27 55.98 -80.55
C ASN A 254 31.85 54.79 -79.77
N ASP A 255 33.13 54.88 -79.36
CA ASP A 255 33.79 53.86 -78.54
C ASP A 255 33.16 53.75 -77.15
N LEU A 256 32.80 54.88 -76.54
CA LEU A 256 32.08 54.92 -75.26
C LEU A 256 30.68 54.33 -75.41
N SER A 257 29.95 54.68 -76.48
CA SER A 257 28.63 54.13 -76.75
C SER A 257 28.70 52.62 -76.99
N LYS A 258 29.71 52.15 -77.75
CA LYS A 258 29.95 50.73 -78.00
C LYS A 258 30.34 50.00 -76.72
N SER A 259 31.29 50.54 -75.94
CA SER A 259 31.70 49.99 -74.65
C SER A 259 30.54 49.94 -73.66
N MET A 260 29.70 50.96 -73.65
CA MET A 260 28.49 51.01 -72.83
C MET A 260 27.48 49.95 -73.26
N MET A 261 27.23 49.79 -74.57
CA MET A 261 26.35 48.74 -75.09
C MET A 261 26.88 47.34 -74.79
N GLU A 262 28.19 47.10 -74.96
CA GLU A 262 28.82 45.81 -74.62
C GLU A 262 28.74 45.52 -73.12
N ARG A 263 28.97 46.53 -72.28
CA ARG A 263 28.83 46.40 -70.82
C ARG A 263 27.38 46.13 -70.44
N GLU A 264 26.42 46.82 -71.05
CA GLU A 264 25.00 46.61 -70.80
C GLU A 264 24.56 45.22 -71.24
N ALA A 265 25.01 44.74 -72.41
CA ALA A 265 24.75 43.40 -72.90
C ALA A 265 25.31 42.34 -71.94
N ARG A 266 26.56 42.50 -71.48
CA ARG A 266 27.17 41.60 -70.47
C ARG A 266 26.40 41.60 -69.14
N LEU A 267 26.00 42.78 -68.66
CA LEU A 267 25.22 42.88 -67.41
C LEU A 267 23.84 42.22 -67.55
N ARG A 268 23.18 42.38 -68.69
CA ARG A 268 21.91 41.70 -68.99
C ARG A 268 22.09 40.19 -69.03
N GLU A 269 23.14 39.70 -69.69
CA GLU A 269 23.46 38.27 -69.75
C GLU A 269 23.80 37.70 -68.37
N GLU A 270 24.62 38.39 -67.58
CA GLU A 270 24.91 38.00 -66.19
C GLU A 270 23.66 37.98 -65.30
N LEU A 271 22.76 38.96 -65.45
CA LEU A 271 21.50 38.99 -64.72
C LEU A 271 20.59 37.83 -65.10
N ILE A 272 20.47 37.53 -66.40
CA ILE A 272 19.69 36.39 -66.91
C ILE A 272 20.27 35.07 -66.36
N ASN A 273 21.60 34.91 -66.44
CA ASN A 273 22.28 33.71 -65.94
C ASN A 273 22.13 33.54 -64.43
N LYS A 274 22.30 34.63 -63.64
CA LYS A 274 22.09 34.61 -62.18
C LYS A 274 20.63 34.31 -61.83
N HIS A 275 19.67 34.90 -62.55
CA HIS A 275 18.25 34.64 -62.32
C HIS A 275 17.88 33.19 -62.65
N GLY A 276 18.38 32.64 -63.76
CA GLY A 276 18.21 31.24 -64.13
C GLY A 276 18.80 30.29 -63.09
N ALA A 277 20.05 30.51 -62.67
CA ALA A 277 20.72 29.72 -61.64
C ALA A 277 19.98 29.78 -60.30
N SER A 278 19.52 30.96 -59.87
CA SER A 278 18.73 31.13 -58.64
C SER A 278 17.39 30.40 -58.71
N THR A 279 16.72 30.42 -59.87
CA THR A 279 15.43 29.73 -60.07
C THR A 279 15.59 28.21 -59.99
N ILE A 280 16.66 27.68 -60.61
CA ILE A 280 16.99 26.24 -60.53
C ILE A 280 17.32 25.84 -59.09
N ALA A 281 18.14 26.63 -58.40
CA ALA A 281 18.50 26.37 -57.00
C ALA A 281 17.27 26.36 -56.07
N MET A 282 16.37 27.32 -56.21
CA MET A 282 15.11 27.36 -55.45
C MET A 282 14.23 26.14 -55.73
N LYS A 283 14.14 25.71 -56.99
CA LYS A 283 13.36 24.53 -57.36
C LYS A 283 13.96 23.25 -56.76
N GLN A 284 15.28 23.09 -56.82
CA GLN A 284 15.99 21.96 -56.21
C GLN A 284 15.85 21.93 -54.68
N ASP A 285 15.94 23.08 -54.01
CA ASP A 285 15.74 23.15 -52.56
C ASP A 285 14.30 22.77 -52.17
N TYR A 286 13.32 23.27 -52.92
CA TYR A 286 11.90 22.91 -52.72
C TYR A 286 11.66 21.40 -52.92
N GLU A 287 12.20 20.81 -53.99
CA GLU A 287 12.12 19.36 -54.23
C GLU A 287 12.81 18.55 -53.12
N SER A 288 13.98 19.00 -52.64
CA SER A 288 14.69 18.35 -51.53
C SER A 288 13.91 18.43 -50.21
N GLN A 289 13.29 19.57 -49.91
CA GLN A 289 12.43 19.75 -48.73
C GLN A 289 11.20 18.83 -48.81
N LEU A 290 10.56 18.77 -49.96
CA LEU A 290 9.39 17.91 -50.18
C LEU A 290 9.74 16.42 -49.99
N GLU A 291 10.91 15.98 -50.46
CA GLU A 291 11.34 14.59 -50.28
C GLU A 291 11.67 14.27 -48.81
N LYS A 292 12.33 15.19 -48.10
CA LYS A 292 12.56 15.06 -46.64
C LYS A 292 11.25 14.98 -45.86
N GLU A 293 10.24 15.76 -46.24
CA GLU A 293 8.93 15.72 -45.60
C GLU A 293 8.22 14.38 -45.86
N ARG A 294 8.27 13.89 -47.11
CA ARG A 294 7.74 12.56 -47.47
C ARG A 294 8.43 11.43 -46.72
N GLU A 295 9.76 11.47 -46.62
CA GLU A 295 10.53 10.46 -45.88
C GLU A 295 10.20 10.50 -44.38
N SER A 296 10.13 11.70 -43.79
CA SER A 296 9.72 11.90 -42.39
C SER A 296 8.32 11.33 -42.14
N LYS A 297 7.37 11.59 -43.04
CA LYS A 297 6.01 11.07 -42.98
C LYS A 297 5.98 9.54 -43.03
N ARG A 298 6.73 8.92 -43.94
CA ARG A 298 6.83 7.45 -44.02
C ARG A 298 7.40 6.84 -42.74
N ARG A 299 8.46 7.44 -42.17
CA ARG A 299 9.04 6.97 -40.89
C ARG A 299 8.05 7.08 -39.73
N LEU A 300 7.25 8.13 -39.70
CA LEU A 300 6.19 8.30 -38.70
C LEU A 300 5.08 7.25 -38.86
N GLU A 301 4.64 6.99 -40.09
CA GLU A 301 3.65 5.95 -40.39
C GLU A 301 4.15 4.55 -40.01
N GLU A 302 5.38 4.20 -40.37
CA GLU A 302 6.02 2.93 -39.97
C GLU A 302 6.09 2.79 -38.44
N ARG A 303 6.47 3.85 -37.72
CA ARG A 303 6.51 3.84 -36.25
C ARG A 303 5.12 3.69 -35.63
N MET A 304 4.09 4.29 -36.21
CA MET A 304 2.71 4.09 -35.77
C MET A 304 2.26 2.64 -35.95
N ILE A 305 2.51 2.05 -37.12
CA ILE A 305 2.18 0.65 -37.41
C ILE A 305 2.88 -0.29 -36.42
N GLN A 306 4.15 -0.05 -36.11
CA GLN A 306 4.89 -0.84 -35.11
C GLN A 306 4.28 -0.69 -33.71
N MET A 307 3.89 0.52 -33.31
CA MET A 307 3.27 0.76 -32.01
C MET A 307 1.90 0.09 -31.90
N GLU A 308 1.11 0.10 -32.97
CA GLU A 308 -0.18 -0.58 -33.04
C GLU A 308 -0.01 -2.11 -32.92
N ALA A 309 0.98 -2.68 -33.61
CA ALA A 309 1.30 -4.11 -33.49
C ALA A 309 1.68 -4.50 -32.05
N LEU A 310 2.50 -3.68 -31.37
CA LEU A 310 2.86 -3.90 -29.97
C LEU A 310 1.67 -3.80 -29.02
N LEU A 311 0.73 -2.87 -29.27
CA LEU A 311 -0.49 -2.76 -28.47
C LEU A 311 -1.39 -4.00 -28.61
N VAL A 312 -1.54 -4.53 -29.83
CA VAL A 312 -2.30 -5.76 -30.09
C VAL A 312 -1.65 -6.96 -29.39
N GLU A 313 -0.32 -7.08 -29.44
CA GLU A 313 0.42 -8.15 -28.76
C GLU A 313 0.29 -8.05 -27.23
N LEU A 314 0.37 -6.84 -26.67
CA LEU A 314 0.19 -6.60 -25.24
C LEU A 314 -1.22 -6.99 -24.79
N GLN A 315 -2.25 -6.61 -25.56
CA GLN A 315 -3.64 -6.93 -25.26
C GLN A 315 -3.89 -8.46 -25.32
N SER A 316 -3.31 -9.14 -26.30
CA SER A 316 -3.34 -10.61 -26.40
C SER A 316 -2.68 -11.29 -25.20
N THR A 317 -1.50 -10.80 -24.80
CA THR A 317 -0.77 -11.31 -23.63
C THR A 317 -1.58 -11.12 -22.34
N GLN A 318 -2.15 -9.93 -22.14
CA GLN A 318 -2.98 -9.63 -20.98
C GLN A 318 -4.21 -10.53 -20.91
N GLN A 319 -4.85 -10.83 -22.04
CA GLN A 319 -6.00 -11.71 -22.10
C GLN A 319 -5.62 -13.17 -21.77
N ASN A 320 -4.48 -13.64 -22.28
CA ASN A 320 -3.95 -14.96 -21.95
C ASN A 320 -3.62 -15.09 -20.46
N ASP A 321 -3.05 -14.07 -19.84
CA ASP A 321 -2.76 -14.09 -18.40
C ASP A 321 -4.03 -14.04 -17.55
N LYS A 322 -5.05 -13.27 -17.96
CA LYS A 322 -6.38 -13.30 -17.35
C LYS A 322 -6.98 -14.71 -17.38
N ASN A 323 -6.88 -15.41 -18.52
CA ASN A 323 -7.39 -16.77 -18.66
C ASN A 323 -6.62 -17.77 -17.78
N LYS A 324 -5.29 -17.73 -17.78
CA LYS A 324 -4.45 -18.56 -16.91
C LYS A 324 -4.75 -18.33 -15.42
N ASN A 325 -4.93 -17.08 -15.01
CA ASN A 325 -5.28 -16.75 -13.64
C ASN A 325 -6.66 -17.26 -13.28
N LYS A 326 -7.65 -17.13 -14.18
CA LYS A 326 -8.99 -17.70 -13.99
C LYS A 326 -8.94 -19.22 -13.78
N GLU A 327 -8.16 -19.94 -14.57
CA GLU A 327 -7.96 -21.39 -14.40
C GLU A 327 -7.30 -21.73 -13.05
N LYS A 328 -6.30 -20.97 -12.62
CA LYS A 328 -5.68 -21.15 -11.30
C LYS A 328 -6.69 -20.94 -10.17
N PHE A 329 -7.54 -19.91 -10.25
CA PHE A 329 -8.59 -19.66 -9.27
C PHE A 329 -9.62 -20.80 -9.23
N VAL A 330 -10.01 -21.33 -10.38
CA VAL A 330 -10.91 -22.50 -10.44
C VAL A 330 -10.28 -23.70 -9.73
N LYS A 331 -9.01 -24.02 -10.01
CA LYS A 331 -8.29 -25.13 -9.34
C LYS A 331 -8.15 -24.93 -7.83
N VAL A 332 -7.90 -23.70 -7.37
CA VAL A 332 -7.84 -23.39 -5.93
C VAL A 332 -9.22 -23.58 -5.29
N ASN A 333 -10.28 -23.12 -5.93
CA ASN A 333 -11.64 -23.30 -5.43
C ASN A 333 -12.05 -24.78 -5.38
N GLU A 334 -11.68 -25.58 -6.38
CA GLU A 334 -11.88 -27.03 -6.38
C GLU A 334 -11.12 -27.71 -5.24
N ALA A 335 -9.86 -27.32 -5.01
CA ALA A 335 -9.06 -27.84 -3.90
C ALA A 335 -9.63 -27.45 -2.53
N LEU A 336 -10.14 -26.23 -2.38
CA LEU A 336 -10.82 -25.77 -1.16
C LEU A 336 -12.11 -26.56 -0.91
N ALA A 337 -12.95 -26.74 -1.93
CA ALA A 337 -14.16 -27.54 -1.80
C ALA A 337 -13.85 -29.01 -1.44
N ALA A 338 -12.80 -29.59 -2.02
CA ALA A 338 -12.35 -30.94 -1.66
C ALA A 338 -11.85 -31.03 -0.21
N LEU A 339 -11.12 -30.01 0.26
CA LEU A 339 -10.65 -29.92 1.64
C LEU A 339 -11.83 -29.81 2.62
N GLU A 340 -12.79 -28.94 2.35
CA GLU A 340 -14.02 -28.78 3.15
C GLU A 340 -14.78 -30.11 3.25
N HIS A 341 -14.96 -30.79 2.13
CA HIS A 341 -15.60 -32.11 2.10
C HIS A 341 -14.81 -33.15 2.92
N HIS A 342 -13.48 -33.16 2.82
CA HIS A 342 -12.64 -34.08 3.60
C HIS A 342 -12.72 -33.81 5.11
N LEU A 343 -12.75 -32.53 5.52
CA LEU A 343 -12.94 -32.13 6.91
C LEU A 343 -14.32 -32.55 7.44
N GLU A 344 -15.38 -32.32 6.66
CA GLU A 344 -16.73 -32.74 7.04
C GLU A 344 -16.84 -34.26 7.18
N LEU A 345 -16.24 -35.01 6.25
CA LEU A 345 -16.22 -36.48 6.27
C LEU A 345 -15.35 -37.01 7.42
N GLY A 346 -14.25 -36.32 7.74
CA GLY A 346 -13.42 -36.57 8.92
C GLY A 346 -14.20 -36.39 10.23
N ASN A 347 -14.92 -35.26 10.37
CA ASN A 347 -15.77 -34.99 11.54
C ASN A 347 -16.87 -36.05 11.69
N LYS A 348 -17.59 -36.38 10.61
CA LYS A 348 -18.61 -37.45 10.63
C LYS A 348 -18.04 -38.81 11.04
N LYS A 349 -16.82 -39.15 10.63
CA LYS A 349 -16.14 -40.38 11.06
C LYS A 349 -15.75 -40.32 12.54
N MET A 350 -15.20 -39.20 13.00
CA MET A 350 -14.86 -38.99 14.41
C MET A 350 -16.11 -39.10 15.29
N ASP A 351 -17.22 -38.47 14.90
CA ASP A 351 -18.50 -38.55 15.62
C ASP A 351 -19.03 -39.99 15.68
N LYS A 352 -18.93 -40.75 14.58
CA LYS A 352 -19.35 -42.17 14.57
C LYS A 352 -18.50 -43.01 15.51
N ILE A 353 -17.18 -42.84 15.47
CA ILE A 353 -16.25 -43.57 16.33
C ILE A 353 -16.49 -43.21 17.79
N LEU A 354 -16.63 -41.91 18.10
CA LEU A 354 -16.88 -41.41 19.45
C LEU A 354 -18.23 -41.90 19.98
N ASN A 355 -19.28 -41.89 19.17
CA ASN A 355 -20.58 -42.43 19.56
C ASN A 355 -20.54 -43.95 19.79
N ALA A 356 -19.84 -44.70 18.92
CA ALA A 356 -19.67 -46.15 19.09
C ALA A 356 -18.89 -46.47 20.37
N GLU A 357 -17.83 -45.71 20.68
CA GLU A 357 -17.06 -45.83 21.91
C GLU A 357 -17.90 -45.50 23.15
N ILE A 358 -18.69 -44.42 23.12
CA ILE A 358 -19.60 -44.07 24.22
C ILE A 358 -20.63 -45.18 24.46
N GLN A 359 -21.22 -45.72 23.39
CA GLN A 359 -22.20 -46.81 23.50
C GLN A 359 -21.56 -48.09 24.04
N SER A 360 -20.36 -48.44 23.55
CA SER A 360 -19.57 -49.57 24.05
C SER A 360 -19.29 -49.43 25.55
N ARG A 361 -18.81 -48.26 25.99
CA ARG A 361 -18.56 -47.97 27.42
C ARG A 361 -19.83 -48.07 28.25
N LYS A 362 -20.97 -47.54 27.77
CA LYS A 362 -22.26 -47.66 28.46
C LYS A 362 -22.71 -49.11 28.61
N LEU A 363 -22.48 -49.94 27.60
CA LEU A 363 -22.80 -51.37 27.66
C LEU A 363 -21.91 -52.08 28.68
N HIS A 364 -20.60 -51.82 28.68
CA HIS A 364 -19.67 -52.34 29.67
C HIS A 364 -20.01 -51.88 31.09
N GLU A 365 -20.36 -50.60 31.28
CA GLU A 365 -20.79 -50.04 32.55
C GLU A 365 -22.04 -50.75 33.07
N LYS A 366 -23.07 -50.93 32.23
CA LYS A 366 -24.27 -51.68 32.60
C LYS A 366 -23.96 -53.13 32.97
N GLY A 367 -23.08 -53.79 32.22
CA GLY A 367 -22.68 -55.18 32.48
C GLY A 367 -21.96 -55.34 33.82
N LEU A 368 -21.02 -54.45 34.14
CA LEU A 368 -20.29 -54.49 35.41
C LEU A 368 -21.18 -54.16 36.61
N LEU A 369 -22.02 -53.13 36.49
CA LEU A 369 -22.98 -52.80 37.54
C LEU A 369 -24.01 -53.91 37.76
N SER A 370 -24.36 -54.69 36.73
CA SER A 370 -25.21 -55.88 36.87
C SER A 370 -24.48 -56.97 37.67
N LYS A 371 -23.23 -57.31 37.30
CA LYS A 371 -22.42 -58.30 38.03
C LYS A 371 -22.30 -57.96 39.52
N VAL A 372 -22.12 -56.68 39.86
CA VAL A 372 -22.03 -56.23 41.26
C VAL A 372 -23.36 -56.39 41.99
N ASN A 373 -24.50 -56.15 41.33
CA ASN A 373 -25.81 -56.42 41.94
C ASN A 373 -26.03 -57.92 42.13
N ASP A 374 -25.66 -58.74 41.14
CA ASP A 374 -25.79 -60.19 41.25
C ASP A 374 -24.92 -60.73 42.41
N LEU A 375 -23.73 -60.15 42.60
CA LEU A 375 -22.86 -60.43 43.74
C LEU A 375 -23.49 -60.01 45.06
N ASP A 376 -24.03 -58.79 45.14
CA ASP A 376 -24.73 -58.28 46.32
C ASP A 376 -25.91 -59.20 46.67
N ASP A 377 -26.76 -59.54 45.71
CA ASP A 377 -27.92 -60.42 45.90
C ASP A 377 -27.49 -61.82 46.38
N ARG A 378 -26.42 -62.41 45.82
CA ARG A 378 -25.88 -63.70 46.27
C ARG A 378 -25.35 -63.63 47.71
N LEU A 379 -24.65 -62.56 48.05
CA LEU A 379 -24.12 -62.33 49.39
C LEU A 379 -25.24 -62.11 50.40
N GLN A 380 -26.23 -61.26 50.08
CA GLN A 380 -27.41 -61.02 50.91
C GLN A 380 -28.19 -62.32 51.18
N ASN A 381 -28.41 -63.15 50.16
CA ASN A 381 -29.08 -64.44 50.32
C ASN A 381 -28.26 -65.41 51.21
N TYR A 382 -26.94 -65.44 51.04
CA TYR A 382 -26.06 -66.26 51.88
C TYR A 382 -26.06 -65.78 53.34
N LEU A 383 -25.93 -64.48 53.57
CA LEU A 383 -25.97 -63.85 54.89
C LEU A 383 -27.31 -64.10 55.59
N ALA A 384 -28.43 -63.92 54.90
CA ALA A 384 -29.76 -64.21 55.45
C ALA A 384 -29.88 -65.69 55.90
N GLY A 385 -29.35 -66.61 55.11
CA GLY A 385 -29.29 -68.03 55.48
C GLY A 385 -28.36 -68.31 56.65
N LEU A 386 -27.23 -67.61 56.73
CA LEU A 386 -26.24 -67.76 57.79
C LEU A 386 -26.76 -67.20 59.11
N THR A 387 -27.33 -65.99 59.10
CA THR A 387 -28.02 -65.37 60.24
C THR A 387 -29.13 -66.27 60.77
N LYS A 388 -29.98 -66.82 59.89
CA LYS A 388 -31.01 -67.80 60.30
C LYS A 388 -30.41 -69.05 60.94
N SER A 389 -29.28 -69.54 60.43
CA SER A 389 -28.59 -70.70 61.01
C SER A 389 -27.98 -70.39 62.38
N VAL A 390 -27.48 -69.17 62.59
CA VAL A 390 -27.00 -68.67 63.88
C VAL A 390 -28.17 -68.54 64.87
N GLU A 391 -29.31 -68.01 64.44
CA GLU A 391 -30.53 -67.91 65.25
C GLU A 391 -31.09 -69.28 65.64
N ASP A 392 -31.17 -70.21 64.69
CA ASP A 392 -31.61 -71.59 64.94
C ASP A 392 -30.68 -72.32 65.92
N ALA A 393 -29.38 -72.02 65.86
CA ALA A 393 -28.38 -72.55 66.77
C ALA A 393 -28.54 -71.94 68.17
N LYS A 394 -28.82 -70.63 68.24
CA LYS A 394 -29.11 -69.92 69.50
C LYS A 394 -30.39 -70.44 70.16
N ALA A 395 -31.36 -70.88 69.37
CA ALA A 395 -32.60 -71.52 69.83
C ALA A 395 -32.42 -73.01 70.21
N GLY A 396 -31.22 -73.57 70.08
CA GLY A 396 -30.90 -74.94 70.51
C GLY A 396 -31.39 -76.06 69.57
N LYS A 397 -31.64 -75.77 68.28
CA LYS A 397 -32.04 -76.81 67.31
C LYS A 397 -30.86 -77.70 66.94
N GLU A 398 -31.04 -79.03 66.97
CA GLU A 398 -29.95 -79.99 66.72
C GLU A 398 -29.72 -80.34 65.23
N ASN A 399 -30.56 -79.89 64.28
CA ASN A 399 -30.43 -80.20 62.85
C ASN A 399 -30.43 -78.93 61.98
N ILE A 400 -29.36 -78.14 62.06
CA ILE A 400 -29.26 -76.86 61.36
C ILE A 400 -28.60 -77.02 60.00
N LYS A 401 -29.30 -76.59 58.95
CA LYS A 401 -28.76 -76.56 57.59
C LYS A 401 -27.94 -75.30 57.39
N VAL A 402 -26.63 -75.42 57.61
CA VAL A 402 -25.68 -74.31 57.35
C VAL A 402 -25.56 -74.08 55.84
N PRO A 403 -25.84 -72.86 55.34
CA PRO A 403 -25.66 -72.55 53.92
C PRO A 403 -24.18 -72.58 53.54
N THR A 404 -23.89 -72.91 52.28
CA THR A 404 -22.54 -72.97 51.74
C THR A 404 -22.35 -71.89 50.68
N LEU A 405 -21.25 -71.14 50.77
CA LEU A 405 -20.85 -70.15 49.78
C LEU A 405 -19.77 -70.72 48.87
N ASP A 406 -19.90 -70.49 47.57
CA ASP A 406 -18.82 -70.70 46.61
C ASP A 406 -17.94 -69.44 46.56
N THR A 407 -16.95 -69.41 47.45
CA THR A 407 -16.00 -68.30 47.58
C THR A 407 -15.14 -68.13 46.32
N ASP A 408 -14.86 -69.21 45.59
CA ASP A 408 -14.04 -69.17 44.39
C ASP A 408 -14.79 -68.58 43.19
N ALA A 409 -16.10 -68.82 43.09
CA ALA A 409 -16.95 -68.13 42.13
C ALA A 409 -17.01 -66.61 42.39
N LEU A 410 -17.19 -66.21 43.66
CA LEU A 410 -17.24 -64.80 44.04
C LEU A 410 -15.90 -64.08 43.81
N ARG A 411 -14.78 -64.72 44.20
CA ARG A 411 -13.43 -64.20 43.95
C ARG A 411 -13.19 -63.97 42.46
N ARG A 412 -13.56 -64.93 41.60
CA ARG A 412 -13.43 -64.78 40.14
C ARG A 412 -14.27 -63.63 39.57
N GLU A 413 -15.48 -63.44 40.08
CA GLU A 413 -16.34 -62.33 39.66
C GLU A 413 -15.79 -60.97 40.13
N MET A 414 -15.29 -60.88 41.36
CA MET A 414 -14.62 -59.69 41.90
C MET A 414 -13.32 -59.34 41.13
N GLU A 415 -12.50 -60.34 40.80
CA GLU A 415 -11.33 -60.17 39.94
C GLU A 415 -11.71 -59.70 38.53
N SER A 416 -12.77 -60.27 37.95
CA SER A 416 -13.30 -59.83 36.65
C SER A 416 -13.75 -58.37 36.70
N ILE A 417 -14.41 -57.93 37.77
CA ILE A 417 -14.81 -56.53 37.96
C ILE A 417 -13.59 -55.62 38.05
N SER A 418 -12.58 -56.01 38.85
CA SER A 418 -11.33 -55.26 38.97
C SER A 418 -10.55 -55.19 37.64
N ALA A 419 -10.60 -56.23 36.80
CA ALA A 419 -9.90 -56.26 35.53
C ALA A 419 -10.57 -55.36 34.49
N ASP A 420 -11.90 -55.35 34.46
CA ASP A 420 -12.70 -54.59 33.50
C ASP A 420 -12.97 -53.14 33.92
N LYS A 421 -12.51 -52.70 35.10
CA LYS A 421 -12.67 -51.31 35.58
C LYS A 421 -12.21 -50.23 34.58
N ASN A 422 -11.18 -50.53 33.77
CA ASN A 422 -10.66 -49.59 32.77
C ASN A 422 -11.63 -49.31 31.61
N LYS A 423 -12.68 -50.13 31.44
CA LYS A 423 -13.70 -49.97 30.39
C LYS A 423 -14.88 -49.10 30.84
N MET A 424 -14.89 -48.65 32.10
CA MET A 424 -15.97 -47.83 32.65
C MET A 424 -15.70 -46.33 32.47
N SER A 425 -16.79 -45.56 32.43
CA SER A 425 -16.75 -44.11 32.57
C SER A 425 -16.36 -43.73 34.02
N MET A 426 -15.86 -42.50 34.23
CA MET A 426 -15.56 -42.00 35.59
C MET A 426 -16.82 -42.04 36.49
N GLU A 427 -17.97 -41.63 35.95
CA GLU A 427 -19.26 -41.71 36.65
C GLU A 427 -19.62 -43.16 37.00
N GLY A 428 -19.40 -44.09 36.06
CA GLY A 428 -19.59 -45.51 36.26
C GLY A 428 -18.66 -46.10 37.33
N LEU A 429 -17.38 -45.70 37.34
CA LEU A 429 -16.41 -46.10 38.35
C LEU A 429 -16.80 -45.59 39.75
N LEU A 430 -17.30 -44.36 39.86
CA LEU A 430 -17.78 -43.81 41.13
C LEU A 430 -18.99 -44.58 41.65
N LYS A 431 -19.96 -44.91 40.78
CA LYS A 431 -21.12 -45.75 41.16
C LYS A 431 -20.70 -47.18 41.53
N LEU A 432 -19.69 -47.72 40.84
CA LEU A 432 -19.15 -49.05 41.13
C LEU A 432 -18.47 -49.05 42.51
N GLU A 433 -17.62 -48.07 42.78
CA GLU A 433 -16.96 -47.87 44.07
C GLU A 433 -18.00 -47.75 45.19
N GLU A 434 -19.01 -46.90 45.00
CA GLU A 434 -20.06 -46.70 46.00
C GLU A 434 -20.80 -48.01 46.33
N LYS A 435 -21.13 -48.82 45.31
CA LYS A 435 -21.81 -50.10 45.52
C LYS A 435 -20.92 -51.11 46.23
N ILE A 436 -19.66 -51.27 45.80
CA ILE A 436 -18.73 -52.20 46.43
C ILE A 436 -18.47 -51.77 47.89
N SER A 437 -18.33 -50.48 48.15
CA SER A 437 -18.19 -49.91 49.50
C SER A 437 -19.39 -50.24 50.38
N ARG A 438 -20.62 -50.12 49.86
CA ARG A 438 -21.84 -50.53 50.59
C ARG A 438 -21.85 -52.03 50.92
N ILE A 439 -21.48 -52.88 49.95
CA ILE A 439 -21.38 -54.34 50.17
C ILE A 439 -20.35 -54.63 51.27
N GLN A 440 -19.16 -54.02 51.19
CA GLN A 440 -18.09 -54.18 52.18
C GLN A 440 -18.55 -53.78 53.58
N GLN A 441 -19.24 -52.64 53.71
CA GLN A 441 -19.77 -52.17 55.00
C GLN A 441 -20.86 -53.09 55.55
N GLY A 442 -21.76 -53.58 54.69
CA GLY A 442 -22.80 -54.54 55.04
C GLY A 442 -22.22 -55.85 55.56
N LEU A 443 -21.30 -56.45 54.79
CA LEU A 443 -20.61 -57.69 55.18
C LEU A 443 -19.88 -57.55 56.53
N ASN A 444 -19.16 -56.45 56.73
CA ASN A 444 -18.45 -56.19 57.98
C ASN A 444 -19.39 -56.07 59.18
N ARG A 445 -20.55 -55.42 58.99
CA ARG A 445 -21.58 -55.29 60.03
C ARG A 445 -22.16 -56.65 60.38
N ASP A 446 -22.59 -57.42 59.39
CA ASP A 446 -23.26 -58.71 59.60
C ASP A 446 -22.29 -59.75 60.17
N ARG A 447 -21.03 -59.74 59.71
CA ARG A 447 -19.95 -60.57 60.27
C ARG A 447 -19.72 -60.29 61.75
N ARG A 448 -19.68 -59.02 62.17
CA ARG A 448 -19.56 -58.65 63.60
C ARG A 448 -20.75 -59.16 64.40
N GLN A 449 -21.98 -58.90 63.93
CA GLN A 449 -23.21 -59.35 64.60
C GLN A 449 -23.27 -60.87 64.77
N MET A 450 -22.88 -61.63 63.74
CA MET A 450 -22.84 -63.10 63.81
C MET A 450 -21.72 -63.61 64.70
N THR A 451 -20.56 -62.95 64.71
CA THR A 451 -19.44 -63.30 65.60
C THR A 451 -19.83 -63.11 67.07
N ASP A 452 -20.46 -61.98 67.39
CA ASP A 452 -20.95 -61.67 68.73
C ASP A 452 -22.05 -62.67 69.16
N ALA A 453 -22.96 -63.03 68.25
CA ALA A 453 -24.00 -64.02 68.53
C ALA A 453 -23.43 -65.43 68.79
N LEU A 454 -22.34 -65.81 68.12
CA LEU A 454 -21.70 -67.12 68.29
C LEU A 454 -20.74 -67.19 69.49
N SER A 455 -20.22 -66.07 69.99
CA SER A 455 -19.39 -66.06 71.20
C SER A 455 -20.18 -66.43 72.46
N ASP A 456 -21.49 -66.17 72.46
CA ASP A 456 -22.40 -66.41 73.59
C ASP A 456 -22.93 -67.86 73.66
N MET A 457 -22.54 -68.73 72.73
CA MET A 457 -23.16 -70.04 72.54
C MET A 457 -22.22 -71.21 72.88
N ASN A 458 -22.75 -72.23 73.59
CA ASN A 458 -22.02 -73.45 73.98
C ASN A 458 -22.60 -74.70 73.28
N GLY A 459 -21.99 -75.11 72.17
CA GLY A 459 -22.35 -76.32 71.41
C GLY A 459 -21.25 -76.66 70.40
N LYS A 460 -20.52 -77.77 70.57
CA LYS A 460 -19.18 -77.93 69.97
C LYS A 460 -19.17 -78.10 68.45
N ASP A 461 -20.08 -78.87 67.85
CA ASP A 461 -19.90 -79.28 66.44
C ASP A 461 -20.56 -78.31 65.43
N GLN A 462 -21.74 -77.79 65.74
CA GLN A 462 -22.48 -76.90 64.83
C GLN A 462 -21.92 -75.47 64.83
N ILE A 463 -21.52 -74.99 66.01
CA ILE A 463 -20.84 -73.70 66.15
C ILE A 463 -19.50 -73.73 65.41
N THR A 464 -18.78 -74.87 65.43
CA THR A 464 -17.55 -75.01 64.66
C THR A 464 -17.81 -74.91 63.15
N LYS A 465 -18.88 -75.51 62.63
CA LYS A 465 -19.27 -75.36 61.21
C LYS A 465 -19.64 -73.92 60.85
N LEU A 466 -20.37 -73.21 61.72
CA LEU A 466 -20.72 -71.80 61.54
C LEU A 466 -19.48 -70.89 61.59
N LYS A 467 -18.53 -71.16 62.50
CA LYS A 467 -17.25 -70.45 62.57
C LYS A 467 -16.40 -70.65 61.31
N ILE A 468 -16.39 -71.86 60.74
CA ILE A 468 -15.70 -72.11 59.46
C ILE A 468 -16.35 -71.31 58.31
N GLN A 469 -17.68 -71.20 58.29
CA GLN A 469 -18.37 -70.37 57.30
C GLN A 469 -18.11 -68.87 57.49
N LEU A 470 -18.03 -68.38 58.72
CA LEU A 470 -17.61 -67.00 59.00
C LEU A 470 -16.17 -66.72 58.58
N SER A 471 -15.25 -67.68 58.74
CA SER A 471 -13.89 -67.55 58.22
C SER A 471 -13.86 -67.45 56.70
N LYS A 472 -14.75 -68.16 56.00
CA LYS A 472 -14.90 -68.01 54.53
C LYS A 472 -15.51 -66.67 54.14
N LEU A 473 -16.38 -66.10 54.99
CA LEU A 473 -16.90 -64.76 54.81
C LEU A 473 -15.78 -63.71 54.98
N ASP A 474 -14.84 -63.93 55.90
CA ASP A 474 -13.64 -63.09 56.06
C ASP A 474 -12.79 -63.08 54.77
N ASP A 475 -12.56 -64.24 54.14
CA ASP A 475 -11.86 -64.32 52.86
C ASP A 475 -12.57 -63.51 51.75
N VAL A 476 -13.91 -63.51 51.75
CA VAL A 476 -14.71 -62.74 50.78
C VAL A 476 -14.68 -61.25 51.08
N ILE A 477 -14.69 -60.84 52.36
CA ILE A 477 -14.53 -59.44 52.78
C ILE A 477 -13.18 -58.91 52.29
N ASP A 478 -12.10 -59.67 52.46
CA ASP A 478 -10.78 -59.32 51.98
C ASP A 478 -10.73 -59.14 50.45
N ASP A 479 -11.45 -59.98 49.70
CA ASP A 479 -11.49 -59.89 48.23
C ASP A 479 -12.35 -58.71 47.73
N VAL A 480 -13.45 -58.39 48.44
CA VAL A 480 -14.26 -57.18 48.22
C VAL A 480 -13.42 -55.93 48.49
N GLU A 481 -12.68 -55.90 49.59
CA GLU A 481 -11.81 -54.79 49.97
C GLU A 481 -10.68 -54.57 48.97
N LYS A 482 -9.97 -55.62 48.56
CA LYS A 482 -8.96 -55.55 47.49
C LYS A 482 -9.55 -55.02 46.18
N THR A 483 -10.77 -55.42 45.84
CA THR A 483 -11.45 -54.96 44.62
C THR A 483 -11.83 -53.49 44.74
N GLN A 484 -12.35 -53.06 45.89
CA GLN A 484 -12.66 -51.67 46.17
C GLN A 484 -11.40 -50.80 46.09
N ASP A 485 -10.31 -51.18 46.75
CA ASP A 485 -9.05 -50.45 46.74
C ASP A 485 -8.52 -50.27 45.32
N ARG A 486 -8.62 -51.32 44.49
CA ARG A 486 -8.23 -51.26 43.08
C ARG A 486 -9.10 -50.33 42.25
N VAL A 487 -10.40 -50.24 42.54
CA VAL A 487 -11.31 -49.29 41.87
C VAL A 487 -11.05 -47.87 42.36
N ARG A 488 -10.87 -47.70 43.67
CA ARG A 488 -10.60 -46.42 44.34
C ARG A 488 -9.27 -45.82 43.91
N ASP A 489 -8.19 -46.61 43.84
CA ASP A 489 -6.87 -46.15 43.37
C ASP A 489 -6.93 -45.64 41.90
N LYS A 490 -7.77 -46.28 41.07
CA LYS A 490 -8.01 -45.80 39.70
C LYS A 490 -8.71 -44.43 39.68
N VAL A 491 -9.72 -44.25 40.54
CA VAL A 491 -10.52 -43.01 40.65
C VAL A 491 -9.74 -41.86 41.28
N GLU A 492 -9.07 -42.11 42.40
CA GLU A 492 -8.47 -41.06 43.24
C GLU A 492 -7.03 -40.72 42.83
N ARG A 493 -6.28 -41.66 42.24
CA ARG A 493 -4.86 -41.43 41.91
C ARG A 493 -4.62 -41.41 40.41
N GLN A 494 -4.98 -42.49 39.73
CA GLN A 494 -4.55 -42.66 38.35
C GLN A 494 -5.30 -41.75 37.37
N ILE A 495 -6.62 -41.57 37.50
CA ILE A 495 -7.37 -40.65 36.61
C ILE A 495 -6.88 -39.20 36.74
N PRO A 496 -6.70 -38.62 37.94
CA PRO A 496 -6.14 -37.27 38.08
C PRO A 496 -4.73 -37.15 37.51
N GLN A 497 -3.87 -38.16 37.70
CA GLN A 497 -2.54 -38.16 37.12
C GLN A 497 -2.59 -38.20 35.58
N ASP A 498 -3.35 -39.13 35.00
CA ASP A 498 -3.52 -39.26 33.55
C ASP A 498 -4.10 -37.97 32.94
N LEU A 499 -5.03 -37.31 33.65
CA LEU A 499 -5.61 -36.03 33.23
C LEU A 499 -4.59 -34.89 33.25
N ASN A 500 -3.76 -34.81 34.30
CA ASN A 500 -2.69 -33.80 34.38
C ASN A 500 -1.64 -34.02 33.28
N GLU A 501 -1.25 -35.27 33.02
CA GLU A 501 -0.34 -35.60 31.92
C GLU A 501 -0.95 -35.25 30.55
N LEU A 502 -2.24 -35.54 30.35
CA LEU A 502 -2.94 -35.17 29.13
C LEU A 502 -3.07 -33.66 28.98
N SER A 503 -3.37 -32.93 30.06
CA SER A 503 -3.41 -31.46 30.08
C SER A 503 -2.06 -30.88 29.68
N ALA A 504 -0.96 -31.39 30.26
CA ALA A 504 0.39 -30.96 29.92
C ALA A 504 0.73 -31.23 28.44
N LYS A 505 0.30 -32.38 27.89
CA LYS A 505 0.45 -32.68 26.46
C LYS A 505 -0.40 -31.76 25.57
N VAL A 506 -1.62 -31.43 25.98
CA VAL A 506 -2.51 -30.50 25.28
C VAL A 506 -1.91 -29.09 25.30
N ASP A 507 -1.38 -28.64 26.42
CA ASP A 507 -0.72 -27.34 26.54
C ASP A 507 0.54 -27.27 25.66
N ASN A 508 1.33 -28.35 25.61
CA ASN A 508 2.48 -28.46 24.71
C ASN A 508 2.04 -28.41 23.23
N LEU A 509 1.01 -29.17 22.83
CA LEU A 509 0.47 -29.12 21.47
C LEU A 509 -0.10 -27.76 21.11
N LYS A 510 -0.80 -27.11 22.04
CA LYS A 510 -1.32 -25.75 21.87
C LYS A 510 -0.18 -24.76 21.68
N GLN A 511 0.89 -24.87 22.47
CA GLN A 511 2.09 -24.05 22.31
C GLN A 511 2.77 -24.28 20.96
N GLN A 512 2.90 -25.54 20.53
CA GLN A 512 3.44 -25.88 19.21
C GLN A 512 2.58 -25.32 18.06
N LEU A 513 1.25 -25.38 18.19
CA LEU A 513 0.32 -24.81 17.21
C LEU A 513 0.43 -23.29 17.16
N SER A 514 0.47 -22.62 18.32
CA SER A 514 0.69 -21.18 18.39
C SER A 514 2.02 -20.78 17.75
N GLN A 515 3.11 -21.48 18.04
CA GLN A 515 4.41 -21.22 17.41
C GLN A 515 4.37 -21.40 15.88
N LYS A 516 3.72 -22.45 15.39
CA LYS A 516 3.57 -22.67 13.94
C LYS A 516 2.72 -21.58 13.28
N MET A 517 1.67 -21.13 13.96
CA MET A 517 0.82 -20.04 13.50
C MET A 517 1.60 -18.72 13.44
N ASP A 518 2.36 -18.38 14.49
CA ASP A 518 3.21 -17.19 14.52
C ASP A 518 4.27 -17.22 13.40
N GLN A 519 4.90 -18.38 13.17
CA GLN A 519 5.85 -18.57 12.06
C GLN A 519 5.18 -18.40 10.70
N GLU A 520 4.01 -18.99 10.48
CA GLU A 520 3.30 -18.86 9.20
C GLU A 520 2.78 -17.42 8.99
N GLU A 521 2.37 -16.73 10.04
CA GLU A 521 2.04 -15.30 9.98
C GLU A 521 3.26 -14.45 9.59
N GLU A 522 4.44 -14.73 10.16
CA GLU A 522 5.69 -14.04 9.80
C GLU A 522 6.10 -14.30 8.35
N GLU A 523 6.03 -15.55 7.89
CA GLU A 523 6.32 -15.91 6.49
C GLU A 523 5.34 -15.23 5.52
N ARG A 524 4.04 -15.22 5.84
CA ARG A 524 3.03 -14.51 5.04
C ARG A 524 3.26 -13.00 5.03
N TYR A 525 3.65 -12.41 6.16
CA TYR A 525 4.00 -11.00 6.24
C TYR A 525 5.20 -10.66 5.35
N LEU A 526 6.25 -11.48 5.37
CA LEU A 526 7.43 -11.33 4.49
C LEU A 526 7.05 -11.45 3.01
N ALA A 527 6.23 -12.44 2.64
CA ALA A 527 5.76 -12.61 1.26
C ALA A 527 4.94 -11.41 0.78
N ILE A 528 4.06 -10.86 1.63
CA ILE A 528 3.29 -9.64 1.34
C ILE A 528 4.25 -8.46 1.14
N LYS A 529 5.25 -8.31 1.99
CA LYS A 529 6.25 -7.24 1.87
C LYS A 529 7.06 -7.36 0.57
N GLU A 530 7.47 -8.57 0.19
CA GLU A 530 8.17 -8.81 -1.07
C GLU A 530 7.30 -8.49 -2.29
N LEU A 531 6.01 -8.86 -2.25
CA LEU A 531 5.04 -8.48 -3.29
C LEU A 531 4.83 -6.97 -3.37
N GLN A 532 4.76 -6.29 -2.22
CA GLN A 532 4.68 -4.83 -2.17
C GLN A 532 5.95 -4.17 -2.74
N ASP A 533 7.14 -4.69 -2.42
CA ASP A 533 8.40 -4.20 -2.97
C ASP A 533 8.50 -4.44 -4.48
N ALA A 534 8.03 -5.59 -4.98
CA ALA A 534 7.95 -5.89 -6.40
C ALA A 534 6.96 -4.95 -7.12
N TYR A 535 5.80 -4.71 -6.52
CA TYR A 535 4.81 -3.75 -7.02
C TYR A 535 5.39 -2.34 -7.07
N ASN A 536 6.04 -1.89 -5.99
CA ASN A 536 6.68 -0.59 -5.92
C ASN A 536 7.82 -0.44 -6.96
N LYS A 537 8.59 -1.50 -7.26
CA LYS A 537 9.59 -1.46 -8.33
C LYS A 537 8.98 -1.36 -9.73
N LEU A 538 7.81 -1.95 -9.95
CA LEU A 538 7.06 -1.85 -11.20
C LEU A 538 6.45 -0.45 -11.38
N THR A 539 5.92 0.14 -10.32
CA THR A 539 5.32 1.49 -10.35
C THR A 539 6.37 2.61 -10.30
N ALA A 540 7.51 2.38 -9.65
CA ALA A 540 8.62 3.34 -9.54
C ALA A 540 9.64 3.25 -10.68
N LYS A 541 9.37 2.53 -11.78
CA LYS A 541 10.12 2.74 -13.03
C LYS A 541 9.62 4.04 -13.67
N PRO A 542 10.35 5.17 -13.58
CA PRO A 542 10.10 6.27 -14.50
C PRO A 542 10.37 5.73 -15.90
N VAL A 543 9.39 5.86 -16.78
CA VAL A 543 9.61 5.81 -18.23
C VAL A 543 10.77 6.76 -18.49
N LYS A 544 11.95 6.22 -18.83
CA LYS A 544 13.07 7.03 -19.27
C LYS A 544 12.61 7.68 -20.57
N ASN A 545 12.31 8.97 -20.48
CA ASN A 545 12.08 9.85 -21.60
C ASN A 545 13.34 9.89 -22.45
N ASP A 546 13.35 9.10 -23.52
CA ASP A 546 13.89 9.56 -24.78
C ASP A 546 12.72 9.83 -25.72
N MET A 547 12.65 11.08 -26.16
CA MET A 547 11.90 11.62 -27.29
C MET A 547 10.40 11.93 -27.14
N VAL A 548 10.17 13.25 -27.10
CA VAL A 548 9.15 14.03 -27.82
C VAL A 548 7.77 14.13 -27.16
N GLU A 549 7.40 15.40 -26.93
CA GLU A 549 6.08 15.90 -26.64
C GLU A 549 5.02 15.22 -27.52
N MET A 550 4.23 14.33 -26.92
CA MET A 550 2.91 13.96 -27.38
C MET A 550 1.93 14.43 -26.31
N ASN A 551 1.45 15.64 -26.48
CA ASN A 551 0.20 16.10 -25.87
C ASN A 551 -0.93 15.24 -26.44
N GLY A 552 -1.19 14.14 -25.75
CA GLY A 552 -2.20 13.16 -26.09
C GLY A 552 -2.24 12.11 -25.00
N ALA A 553 -2.74 12.49 -23.82
CA ALA A 553 -3.07 11.54 -22.77
C ALA A 553 -3.97 10.46 -23.39
N ASN A 554 -3.45 9.25 -23.50
CA ASN A 554 -4.11 8.13 -24.15
C ASN A 554 -5.44 7.88 -23.42
N PRO A 555 -6.60 8.24 -24.01
CA PRO A 555 -7.88 8.30 -23.30
C PRO A 555 -8.34 6.92 -22.81
N THR A 556 -7.85 5.85 -23.44
CA THR A 556 -7.99 4.45 -23.02
C THR A 556 -7.29 4.16 -21.70
N LEU A 557 -6.06 4.63 -21.50
CA LEU A 557 -5.33 4.39 -20.25
C LEU A 557 -5.97 5.14 -19.08
N GLN A 558 -6.47 6.36 -19.34
CA GLN A 558 -7.22 7.13 -18.35
C GLN A 558 -8.55 6.44 -18.01
N ARG A 559 -9.24 5.88 -19.01
CA ARG A 559 -10.47 5.10 -18.84
C ARG A 559 -10.23 3.80 -18.07
N ASP A 560 -9.13 3.08 -18.34
CA ASP A 560 -8.74 1.87 -17.62
C ASP A 560 -8.39 2.18 -16.16
N ILE A 561 -7.70 3.30 -15.91
CA ILE A 561 -7.42 3.79 -14.56
C ILE A 561 -8.72 4.12 -13.82
N ASP A 562 -9.67 4.78 -14.48
CA ASP A 562 -10.95 5.14 -13.87
C ASP A 562 -11.87 3.91 -13.67
N GLU A 563 -11.86 2.93 -14.58
CA GLU A 563 -12.51 1.63 -14.37
C GLU A 563 -11.88 0.85 -13.21
N CYS A 564 -10.55 0.89 -13.07
CA CYS A 564 -9.87 0.25 -11.96
C CYS A 564 -10.19 0.93 -10.62
N LYS A 565 -10.28 2.26 -10.58
CA LYS A 565 -10.76 3.00 -9.40
C LYS A 565 -12.20 2.63 -9.03
N VAL A 566 -13.08 2.51 -10.03
CA VAL A 566 -14.48 2.07 -9.80
C VAL A 566 -14.51 0.63 -9.28
N ALA A 567 -13.69 -0.27 -9.82
CA ALA A 567 -13.58 -1.64 -9.34
C ALA A 567 -13.06 -1.72 -7.89
N ILE A 568 -12.04 -0.93 -7.54
CA ILE A 568 -11.51 -0.84 -6.17
C ILE A 568 -12.59 -0.31 -5.21
N LYS A 569 -13.36 0.71 -5.63
CA LYS A 569 -14.45 1.25 -4.81
C LYS A 569 -15.56 0.23 -4.59
N LYS A 570 -15.97 -0.50 -5.63
CA LYS A 570 -16.94 -1.61 -5.53
C LYS A 570 -16.43 -2.75 -4.66
N LEU A 571 -15.13 -3.06 -4.71
CA LEU A 571 -14.51 -4.05 -3.85
C LEU A 571 -14.55 -3.62 -2.38
N ALA A 572 -14.23 -2.35 -2.09
CA ALA A 572 -14.31 -1.79 -0.74
C ALA A 572 -15.75 -1.79 -0.19
N GLU A 573 -16.74 -1.45 -1.02
CA GLU A 573 -18.17 -1.52 -0.68
C GLU A 573 -18.64 -2.96 -0.44
N SER A 574 -18.18 -3.91 -1.27
CA SER A 574 -18.42 -5.35 -1.09
C SER A 574 -17.83 -5.88 0.21
N ILE A 575 -16.56 -5.56 0.50
CA ILE A 575 -15.88 -5.95 1.75
C ILE A 575 -16.63 -5.38 2.96
N THR A 576 -17.08 -4.13 2.90
CA THR A 576 -17.87 -3.51 3.97
C THR A 576 -19.21 -4.22 4.17
N THR A 577 -19.86 -4.60 3.08
CA THR A 577 -21.13 -5.36 3.14
C THR A 577 -20.92 -6.76 3.72
N VAL A 578 -19.88 -7.48 3.29
CA VAL A 578 -19.52 -8.81 3.83
C VAL A 578 -19.16 -8.71 5.31
N LYS A 579 -18.38 -7.70 5.71
CA LYS A 579 -18.07 -7.43 7.11
C LYS A 579 -19.35 -7.24 7.92
N ASN A 580 -20.27 -6.39 7.46
CA ASN A 580 -21.54 -6.14 8.16
C ASN A 580 -22.41 -7.41 8.27
N VAL A 581 -22.43 -8.25 7.23
CA VAL A 581 -23.16 -9.53 7.26
C VAL A 581 -22.51 -10.52 8.22
N LEU A 582 -21.18 -10.60 8.26
CA LEU A 582 -20.44 -11.44 9.20
C LEU A 582 -20.61 -10.95 10.64
N ASP A 583 -20.46 -9.66 10.91
CA ASP A 583 -20.70 -9.06 12.23
C ASP A 583 -22.12 -9.35 12.72
N LYS A 584 -23.12 -9.25 11.83
CA LYS A 584 -24.51 -9.59 12.15
C LYS A 584 -24.68 -11.09 12.45
N LYS A 585 -24.12 -11.98 11.63
CA LYS A 585 -24.16 -13.43 11.86
C LYS A 585 -23.47 -13.84 13.16
N ILE A 586 -22.31 -13.24 13.45
CA ILE A 586 -21.57 -13.48 14.69
C ILE A 586 -22.41 -13.03 15.88
N ASN A 587 -22.99 -11.83 15.84
CA ASN A 587 -23.84 -11.33 16.91
C ASN A 587 -25.10 -12.20 17.10
N ASP A 588 -25.75 -12.64 16.02
CA ASP A 588 -26.91 -13.53 16.09
C ASP A 588 -26.54 -14.91 16.69
N GLU A 589 -25.39 -15.46 16.32
CA GLU A 589 -24.88 -16.73 16.86
C GLU A 589 -24.47 -16.61 18.34
N VAL A 590 -23.80 -15.51 18.73
CA VAL A 590 -23.49 -15.21 20.13
C VAL A 590 -24.78 -15.15 20.96
N ARG A 591 -25.78 -14.41 20.47
CA ARG A 591 -27.06 -14.24 21.16
C ARG A 591 -27.82 -15.56 21.29
N LYS A 592 -27.77 -16.41 20.26
CA LYS A 592 -28.35 -17.76 20.30
C LYS A 592 -27.66 -18.63 21.34
N ARG A 593 -26.32 -18.60 21.41
CA ARG A 593 -25.56 -19.36 22.41
C ARG A 593 -25.83 -18.88 23.83
N GLU A 594 -25.94 -17.57 24.05
CA GLU A 594 -26.35 -17.01 25.35
C GLU A 594 -27.73 -17.53 25.76
N GLN A 595 -28.67 -17.56 24.83
CA GLN A 595 -30.02 -18.07 25.07
C GLN A 595 -30.05 -19.59 25.34
N ASP A 596 -29.23 -20.37 24.63
CA ASP A 596 -29.07 -21.81 24.86
C ASP A 596 -28.44 -22.10 26.24
N VAL A 597 -27.45 -21.30 26.64
CA VAL A 597 -26.87 -21.36 28.00
C VAL A 597 -27.91 -21.01 29.04
N GLU A 598 -28.69 -19.93 28.87
CA GLU A 598 -29.76 -19.55 29.79
C GLU A 598 -30.84 -20.64 29.90
N ASN A 599 -31.18 -21.30 28.78
CA ASN A 599 -32.12 -22.41 28.76
C ASN A 599 -31.57 -23.65 29.47
N LEU A 600 -30.28 -23.94 29.32
CA LEU A 600 -29.60 -25.02 30.04
C LEU A 600 -29.52 -24.72 31.54
N GLU A 601 -29.19 -23.48 31.92
CA GLU A 601 -29.21 -23.03 33.32
C GLU A 601 -30.60 -23.14 33.93
N LYS A 602 -31.67 -22.75 33.22
CA LYS A 602 -33.05 -22.94 33.68
C LYS A 602 -33.41 -24.42 33.88
N LYS A 603 -32.96 -25.31 32.98
CA LYS A 603 -33.16 -26.76 33.11
C LYS A 603 -32.36 -27.36 34.28
N LEU A 604 -31.15 -26.89 34.51
CA LEU A 604 -30.30 -27.29 35.64
C LEU A 604 -30.81 -26.75 36.98
N ARG A 605 -31.41 -25.56 36.98
CA ARG A 605 -31.95 -24.91 38.18
C ARG A 605 -33.33 -25.47 38.58
N ASN A 606 -34.06 -26.11 37.66
CA ASN A 606 -35.35 -26.74 37.95
C ASN A 606 -35.51 -28.14 37.31
N PRO A 607 -34.69 -29.14 37.71
CA PRO A 607 -34.70 -30.47 37.13
C PRO A 607 -35.97 -31.29 37.44
N TYR A 608 -36.86 -30.77 38.29
CA TYR A 608 -38.08 -31.45 38.76
C TYR A 608 -39.39 -30.72 38.41
N GLY A 609 -39.35 -29.57 37.72
CA GLY A 609 -40.50 -28.68 37.52
C GLY A 609 -41.61 -29.16 36.57
N ASN A 610 -41.51 -30.37 35.98
CA ASN A 610 -42.52 -30.87 35.03
C ASN A 610 -42.89 -32.36 35.20
N ARG A 611 -42.62 -32.95 36.38
CA ARG A 611 -43.30 -34.21 36.74
C ARG A 611 -44.69 -33.87 37.24
N ALA A 612 -45.65 -33.81 36.31
CA ALA A 612 -47.06 -33.91 36.65
C ALA A 612 -47.26 -35.12 37.59
N PRO A 613 -48.07 -35.00 38.67
CA PRO A 613 -48.34 -36.12 39.55
C PRO A 613 -48.93 -37.26 38.71
N GLN A 614 -48.24 -38.39 38.65
CA GLN A 614 -48.77 -39.62 38.07
C GLN A 614 -49.99 -40.04 38.89
N ASN A 615 -51.16 -39.65 38.37
CA ASN A 615 -52.44 -40.10 38.86
C ASN A 615 -52.52 -41.60 38.57
N ARG A 616 -52.49 -42.41 39.63
CA ARG A 616 -52.73 -43.85 39.58
C ARG A 616 -54.21 -44.09 39.26
N TYR A 617 -54.55 -44.20 37.99
CA TYR A 617 -55.79 -44.86 37.57
C TYR A 617 -55.45 -45.94 36.53
N PRO A 618 -56.06 -47.13 36.62
CA PRO A 618 -55.85 -48.20 35.66
C PRO A 618 -56.45 -47.83 34.29
N PRO A 619 -55.88 -48.32 33.18
CA PRO A 619 -56.33 -48.01 31.84
C PRO A 619 -57.71 -48.61 31.56
N GLN A 620 -58.67 -47.76 31.17
CA GLN A 620 -59.91 -48.22 30.56
C GLN A 620 -59.65 -48.65 29.11
N VAL A 621 -60.20 -49.82 28.77
CA VAL A 621 -60.19 -50.43 27.44
C VAL A 621 -61.05 -49.60 26.49
N PRO A 622 -60.55 -49.18 25.31
CA PRO A 622 -61.37 -48.49 24.31
C PRO A 622 -62.32 -49.48 23.59
N PRO A 623 -63.56 -49.09 23.28
CA PRO A 623 -64.50 -49.93 22.56
C PRO A 623 -64.12 -50.05 21.07
N ALA A 624 -64.36 -51.25 20.53
CA ALA A 624 -64.12 -51.63 19.16
C ALA A 624 -64.83 -50.69 18.16
N GLN A 625 -64.06 -50.04 17.29
CA GLN A 625 -64.59 -49.37 16.11
C GLN A 625 -64.89 -50.41 15.03
N GLN A 626 -66.17 -50.50 14.68
CA GLN A 626 -66.68 -51.23 13.54
C GLN A 626 -66.09 -50.65 12.25
N THR A 627 -65.41 -51.50 11.50
CA THR A 627 -65.07 -51.31 10.09
C THR A 627 -66.35 -51.21 9.27
N GLN A 628 -66.62 -50.04 8.69
CA GLN A 628 -67.55 -49.90 7.56
C GLN A 628 -66.80 -50.09 6.23
N PRO A 629 -67.42 -50.74 5.23
CA PRO A 629 -66.82 -50.98 3.92
C PRO A 629 -66.91 -49.75 3.02
N SER A 630 -65.79 -49.46 2.36
CA SER A 630 -65.64 -48.45 1.31
C SER A 630 -66.35 -48.86 0.02
N VAL A 631 -67.31 -48.04 -0.40
CA VAL A 631 -67.93 -48.06 -1.74
C VAL A 631 -67.08 -47.23 -2.70
N PRO A 632 -66.79 -47.70 -3.92
CA PRO A 632 -66.09 -46.92 -4.93
C PRO A 632 -67.09 -46.04 -5.71
N SER A 633 -66.89 -44.74 -5.70
CA SER A 633 -67.61 -43.81 -6.59
C SER A 633 -66.76 -43.53 -7.83
N GLU A 634 -67.28 -44.01 -8.96
CA GLU A 634 -66.95 -43.61 -10.31
C GLU A 634 -67.12 -42.09 -10.52
N SER A 635 -66.29 -41.52 -11.39
CA SER A 635 -66.70 -40.83 -12.64
C SER A 635 -65.96 -39.52 -12.92
N THR A 636 -65.55 -39.43 -14.20
CA THR A 636 -65.32 -38.24 -15.05
C THR A 636 -64.12 -37.34 -14.82
#